data_AF-A0A2D6P372-F1
#
_entry.id   AF-A0A2D6P372-F1
#
_cell.length_a   1.000
_cell.length_b   1.000
_cell.length_c   1.000
_cell.angle_alpha   90.00
_cell.angle_beta   90.00
_cell.angle_gamma   90.00
#
_symmetry.space_group_name_H-M   'P 1'
#
loop_
_entity.id
_entity.type
_entity.pdbx_description
1 polymer ?
#
loop_
_entity_poly.entity_id
_entity_poly.type
_entity_poly.pdbx_seq_one_letter_code
_entity_poly.pdbx_strand_id
1 'polypeptide(L)'
;MEDIKPFQIIGAYELFNRKRALLADEMGMYKTSQSIFADSLMREKEGNSDFKTLVIAPSSVREHWAREIKKWAPHYNPKIQILDTSNFYQGLENAIKSDWVIGGYSLMSSIAKENGRADQLKDLNFQHLILDEVHNAKNPSALRTTTVKRIADQTEYLSALSGTPIPNSIVDLYMLFSLLEPNNYPVNLEDPKEIKSVKSKFLYLYKNDPEAVKRILHERMIRRETKDYIQENLPEVREQDIIVPLSGDNADVYYSVLEQETSFGSKLMQLEKASLDPSLVDPRFIENPSLRNNFKKIESLKYQALDSIINDEIGNNGKVVVFTNLKTGVVDKLYDRYKEYGVLVIDGDVSSDSKKGLESEREIRRKLFQFDPDYKILIATTTMNEGVDLTAATGIVHLGIPWTPAELSQRNRRSLRNGEIKKDRLNIYNLVTKVEDVESIEEAILGLNRNKETRFRYMTSGITLSKKDLEDFQEAKKTRKIKESTKSIDQKLVSHFIRFRGQGKDKVSRFLKRDPESAQSVAELYPKFKMSKNASNIYLGIIEELEKENPLEVKLDLACGIGALGISLNEPVISLDIDPFMLHKGKELYKENKLVRSPMDTLPIKDKSIDLIVCSLAYQMVNPENNERENVLIEINRTLRKNGKSIILLNSSYLDENDNDRFSFAAKKLGFNIMGEYSGIMQSEKSKFGVYTLDKVDDVNDTILDSNLLKFFGDYTKNDLRKKIREK
;
A
#
# COMPACT_ATOMS: atom_id res chain seq x y z
N MET A 1 -48.91 4.27 4.21
CA MET A 1 -47.44 4.45 4.39
C MET A 1 -47.09 4.20 5.85
N GLU A 2 -47.36 3.01 6.37
CA GLU A 2 -47.24 2.72 7.82
C GLU A 2 -45.79 2.42 8.26
N ASP A 3 -44.86 2.20 7.32
CA ASP A 3 -43.49 1.76 7.60
C ASP A 3 -42.40 2.87 7.56
N ILE A 4 -42.77 4.14 7.37
CA ILE A 4 -41.78 5.24 7.28
C ILE A 4 -41.41 5.78 8.67
N LYS A 5 -40.13 5.74 9.01
CA LYS A 5 -39.59 6.25 10.27
C LYS A 5 -39.46 7.79 10.22
N PRO A 6 -39.64 8.52 11.35
CA PRO A 6 -39.56 9.98 11.36
C PRO A 6 -38.25 10.56 10.79
N PHE A 7 -37.10 9.93 11.05
CA PHE A 7 -35.85 10.40 10.48
C PHE A 7 -35.82 10.27 8.95
N GLN A 8 -36.48 9.27 8.35
CA GLN A 8 -36.53 9.15 6.90
C GLN A 8 -37.26 10.33 6.27
N ILE A 9 -38.34 10.80 6.90
CA ILE A 9 -39.08 12.00 6.48
C ILE A 9 -38.19 13.23 6.54
N ILE A 10 -37.47 13.43 7.65
CA ILE A 10 -36.54 14.57 7.81
C ILE A 10 -35.47 14.54 6.72
N GLY A 11 -34.89 13.37 6.43
CA GLY A 11 -33.86 13.26 5.41
C GLY A 11 -34.37 13.51 4.00
N ALA A 12 -35.59 13.04 3.68
CA ALA A 12 -36.26 13.34 2.42
C ALA A 12 -36.54 14.83 2.26
N TYR A 13 -37.01 15.48 3.33
CA TYR A 13 -37.30 16.92 3.36
C TYR A 13 -36.03 17.77 3.19
N GLU A 14 -34.93 17.38 3.83
CA GLU A 14 -33.63 18.03 3.67
C GLU A 14 -33.08 17.91 2.24
N LEU A 15 -33.19 16.72 1.62
CA LEU A 15 -32.83 16.52 0.21
C LEU A 15 -33.65 17.43 -0.71
N PHE A 16 -34.97 17.51 -0.49
CA PHE A 16 -35.88 18.37 -1.23
C PHE A 16 -35.51 19.85 -1.11
N ASN A 17 -35.33 20.36 0.11
CA ASN A 17 -35.05 21.78 0.36
C ASN A 17 -33.69 22.23 -0.16
N ARG A 18 -32.65 21.40 0.02
CA ARG A 18 -31.28 21.76 -0.39
C ARG A 18 -31.08 21.70 -1.90
N LYS A 19 -32.01 21.07 -2.63
CA LYS A 19 -31.98 20.69 -4.06
C LYS A 19 -30.84 19.75 -4.44
N ARG A 20 -29.62 20.09 -4.05
CA ARG A 20 -28.38 19.32 -4.26
C ARG A 20 -27.75 19.04 -2.90
N ALA A 21 -27.75 17.77 -2.50
CA ALA A 21 -27.27 17.36 -1.19
C ALA A 21 -26.68 15.94 -1.20
N LEU A 22 -25.81 15.70 -0.23
CA LEU A 22 -25.20 14.41 0.04
C LEU A 22 -25.89 13.76 1.24
N LEU A 23 -26.64 12.68 1.00
CA LEU A 23 -27.16 11.82 2.04
C LEU A 23 -26.07 10.80 2.44
N ALA A 24 -25.33 11.18 3.47
CA ALA A 24 -24.18 10.49 4.03
C ALA A 24 -24.52 9.67 5.28
N ASP A 25 -25.80 9.36 5.49
CA ASP A 25 -26.22 8.47 6.57
C ASP A 25 -25.47 7.14 6.52
N GLU A 26 -25.28 6.54 7.69
CA GLU A 26 -24.71 5.20 7.77
C GLU A 26 -25.47 4.18 6.92
N MET A 27 -24.77 3.12 6.50
CA MET A 27 -25.40 2.00 5.79
C MET A 27 -26.45 1.36 6.70
N GLY A 28 -27.63 1.06 6.16
CA GLY A 28 -28.78 0.56 6.94
C GLY A 28 -29.82 1.62 7.28
N MET A 29 -29.50 2.92 7.12
CA MET A 29 -30.43 4.03 7.38
C MET A 29 -31.45 4.29 6.25
N TYR A 30 -31.74 3.29 5.41
CA TYR A 30 -32.76 3.36 4.35
C TYR A 30 -32.62 4.55 3.37
N LYS A 31 -31.39 4.90 2.97
CA LYS A 31 -31.13 6.03 2.05
C LYS A 31 -31.97 5.98 0.76
N THR A 32 -32.15 4.79 0.20
CA THR A 32 -32.96 4.55 -1.00
C THR A 32 -34.39 5.06 -0.86
N SER A 33 -35.10 4.70 0.23
CA SER A 33 -36.47 5.16 0.41
C SER A 33 -36.54 6.66 0.66
N GLN A 34 -35.59 7.23 1.41
CA GLN A 34 -35.51 8.67 1.64
C GLN A 34 -35.37 9.46 0.32
N SER A 35 -34.53 8.98 -0.61
CA SER A 35 -34.37 9.62 -1.92
C SER A 35 -35.60 9.49 -2.80
N ILE A 36 -36.33 8.37 -2.73
CA ILE A 36 -37.59 8.18 -3.46
C ILE A 36 -38.69 9.11 -2.91
N PHE A 37 -38.72 9.31 -1.60
CA PHE A 37 -39.64 10.27 -0.99
C PHE A 37 -39.29 11.72 -1.34
N ALA A 38 -38.00 12.07 -1.30
CA ALA A 38 -37.53 13.39 -1.73
C ALA A 38 -37.95 13.67 -3.19
N ASP A 39 -37.77 12.68 -4.06
CA ASP A 39 -38.19 12.74 -5.46
C ASP A 39 -39.70 12.99 -5.60
N SER A 40 -40.52 12.31 -4.80
CA SER A 40 -41.98 12.50 -4.82
C SER A 40 -42.38 13.94 -4.43
N LEU A 41 -41.69 14.53 -3.44
CA LEU A 41 -41.89 15.95 -3.07
C LEU A 41 -41.46 16.91 -4.19
N MET A 42 -40.36 16.61 -4.87
CA MET A 42 -39.88 17.42 -6.01
C MET A 42 -40.87 17.36 -7.17
N ARG A 43 -41.40 16.18 -7.49
CA ARG A 43 -42.42 15.98 -8.53
C ARG A 43 -43.70 16.77 -8.26
N GLU A 44 -44.18 16.74 -7.03
CA GLU A 44 -45.37 17.49 -6.62
C GLU A 44 -45.16 19.01 -6.79
N LYS A 45 -43.97 19.51 -6.42
CA LYS A 45 -43.63 20.93 -6.55
C LYS A 45 -43.50 21.39 -8.01
N GLU A 46 -42.84 20.62 -8.86
CA GLU A 46 -42.57 21.00 -10.26
C GLU A 46 -43.74 20.69 -11.21
N GLY A 47 -44.82 20.06 -10.71
CA GLY A 47 -46.02 19.82 -11.48
C GLY A 47 -45.95 18.60 -12.40
N ASN A 48 -45.62 17.42 -11.84
CA ASN A 48 -45.80 16.02 -12.31
C ASN A 48 -45.68 15.62 -13.80
N SER A 49 -46.16 16.37 -14.80
CA SER A 49 -46.41 15.87 -16.16
C SER A 49 -45.15 15.48 -16.94
N ASP A 50 -44.02 16.17 -16.71
CA ASP A 50 -42.77 15.93 -17.45
C ASP A 50 -41.57 15.61 -16.54
N PHE A 51 -41.79 15.40 -15.25
CA PHE A 51 -40.69 15.15 -14.31
C PHE A 51 -40.08 13.76 -14.53
N LYS A 52 -38.78 13.70 -14.75
CA LYS A 52 -38.02 12.49 -15.03
C LYS A 52 -36.81 12.39 -14.12
N THR A 53 -36.62 11.20 -13.54
CA THR A 53 -35.55 10.93 -12.58
C THR A 53 -34.57 9.92 -13.17
N LEU A 54 -33.28 10.24 -13.10
CA LEU A 54 -32.20 9.29 -13.42
C LEU A 54 -31.58 8.78 -12.12
N VAL A 55 -31.55 7.46 -11.95
CA VAL A 55 -30.77 6.78 -10.92
C VAL A 55 -29.53 6.20 -11.56
N ILE A 56 -28.35 6.51 -11.02
CA ILE A 56 -27.09 5.86 -11.39
C ILE A 56 -26.62 5.06 -10.17
N ALA A 57 -26.60 3.74 -10.30
CA ALA A 57 -26.28 2.83 -9.21
C ALA A 57 -25.32 1.71 -9.64
N PRO A 58 -24.65 1.01 -8.69
CA PRO A 58 -23.91 -0.21 -9.01
C PRO A 58 -24.79 -1.26 -9.72
N SER A 59 -24.22 -2.03 -10.64
CA SER A 59 -24.98 -2.97 -11.48
C SER A 59 -25.82 -3.96 -10.68
N SER A 60 -25.33 -4.38 -9.51
CA SER A 60 -25.96 -5.35 -8.62
C SER A 60 -27.24 -4.86 -7.92
N VAL A 61 -27.48 -3.55 -7.85
CA VAL A 61 -28.62 -2.99 -7.10
C VAL A 61 -29.67 -2.33 -7.98
N ARG A 62 -29.50 -2.33 -9.32
CA ARG A 62 -30.45 -1.69 -10.25
C ARG A 62 -31.86 -2.30 -10.17
N GLU A 63 -31.95 -3.61 -10.11
CA GLU A 63 -33.23 -4.33 -9.92
C GLU A 63 -33.84 -4.06 -8.54
N HIS A 64 -33.00 -3.94 -7.52
CA HIS A 64 -33.46 -3.55 -6.18
C HIS A 64 -34.08 -2.14 -6.20
N TRP A 65 -33.42 -1.17 -6.84
CA TRP A 65 -33.99 0.18 -7.06
C TRP A 65 -35.35 0.14 -7.75
N ALA A 66 -35.51 -0.66 -8.82
CA ALA A 66 -36.80 -0.78 -9.51
C ALA A 66 -37.91 -1.33 -8.60
N ARG A 67 -37.59 -2.30 -7.72
CA ARG A 67 -38.53 -2.82 -6.71
C ARG A 67 -38.87 -1.77 -5.66
N GLU A 68 -37.87 -1.08 -5.13
CA GLU A 68 -38.05 -0.06 -4.08
C GLU A 68 -38.84 1.15 -4.59
N ILE A 69 -38.64 1.59 -5.84
CA ILE A 69 -39.43 2.67 -6.46
C ILE A 69 -40.91 2.29 -6.51
N LYS A 70 -41.25 1.07 -6.95
CA LYS A 70 -42.64 0.59 -6.96
C LYS A 70 -43.24 0.52 -5.55
N LYS A 71 -42.44 0.13 -4.57
CA LYS A 71 -42.85 0.01 -3.16
C LYS A 71 -43.10 1.38 -2.52
N TRP A 72 -42.20 2.34 -2.71
CA TRP A 72 -42.19 3.61 -1.98
C TRP A 72 -42.86 4.77 -2.72
N ALA A 73 -43.04 4.67 -4.04
CA ALA A 73 -43.78 5.64 -4.84
C ALA A 73 -45.06 5.04 -5.51
N PRO A 74 -45.93 4.29 -4.80
CA PRO A 74 -47.06 3.60 -5.43
C PRO A 74 -48.17 4.56 -5.90
N HIS A 75 -48.20 5.79 -5.38
CA HIS A 75 -49.29 6.75 -5.55
C HIS A 75 -49.50 7.25 -7.00
N TYR A 76 -48.51 7.10 -7.88
CA TYR A 76 -48.62 7.44 -9.31
C TYR A 76 -48.25 6.29 -10.27
N ASN A 77 -48.05 5.08 -9.74
CA ASN A 77 -47.68 3.88 -10.53
C ASN A 77 -46.52 4.13 -11.54
N PRO A 78 -45.28 4.37 -11.04
CA PRO A 78 -44.15 4.80 -11.84
C PRO A 78 -43.81 3.85 -12.99
N LYS A 79 -43.61 4.40 -14.18
CA LYS A 79 -42.97 3.71 -15.31
C LYS A 79 -41.46 3.75 -15.14
N ILE A 80 -40.84 2.58 -15.12
CA ILE A 80 -39.42 2.41 -14.82
C ILE A 80 -38.72 1.72 -15.99
N GLN A 81 -37.63 2.31 -16.48
CA GLN A 81 -36.76 1.71 -17.49
C GLN A 81 -35.36 1.49 -16.93
N ILE A 82 -34.87 0.26 -16.98
CA ILE A 82 -33.46 -0.07 -16.72
C ILE A 82 -32.70 0.01 -18.05
N LEU A 83 -31.64 0.81 -18.11
CA LEU A 83 -30.78 0.92 -19.28
C LEU A 83 -29.58 -0.02 -19.17
N ASP A 84 -29.36 -0.78 -20.24
CA ASP A 84 -28.20 -1.66 -20.41
C ASP A 84 -27.39 -1.28 -21.65
N THR A 85 -26.10 -1.56 -21.61
CA THR A 85 -25.17 -1.25 -22.71
C THR A 85 -25.51 -2.04 -23.98
N SER A 86 -25.94 -3.29 -23.85
CA SER A 86 -26.26 -4.18 -24.99
C SER A 86 -27.51 -3.76 -25.76
N ASN A 87 -28.43 -3.05 -25.11
CA ASN A 87 -29.70 -2.62 -25.69
C ASN A 87 -29.93 -1.13 -25.43
N PHE A 88 -28.91 -0.31 -25.69
CA PHE A 88 -28.98 1.11 -25.34
C PHE A 88 -30.07 1.84 -26.11
N TYR A 89 -30.16 1.67 -27.43
CA TYR A 89 -31.09 2.44 -28.27
C TYR A 89 -32.57 2.12 -28.00
N GLN A 90 -32.95 0.84 -27.98
CA GLN A 90 -34.35 0.48 -27.64
C GLN A 90 -34.64 0.76 -26.16
N GLY A 91 -33.66 0.60 -25.26
CA GLY A 91 -33.79 1.07 -23.88
C GLY A 91 -34.06 2.58 -23.79
N LEU A 92 -33.38 3.39 -24.61
CA LEU A 92 -33.55 4.84 -24.65
C LEU A 92 -34.94 5.24 -25.15
N GLU A 93 -35.47 4.58 -26.18
CA GLU A 93 -36.86 4.79 -26.65
C GLU A 93 -37.89 4.55 -25.55
N ASN A 94 -37.69 3.51 -24.74
CA ASN A 94 -38.54 3.24 -23.59
C ASN A 94 -38.33 4.25 -22.46
N ALA A 95 -37.10 4.73 -22.27
CA ALA A 95 -36.76 5.74 -21.27
C ALA A 95 -37.45 7.10 -21.53
N ILE A 96 -37.68 7.46 -22.80
CA ILE A 96 -38.48 8.65 -23.17
C ILE A 96 -39.86 8.60 -22.51
N LYS A 97 -40.51 7.42 -22.51
CA LYS A 97 -41.87 7.20 -22.01
C LYS A 97 -41.94 6.84 -20.51
N SER A 98 -40.79 6.84 -19.82
CA SER A 98 -40.68 6.40 -18.43
C SER A 98 -40.49 7.58 -17.47
N ASP A 99 -41.00 7.46 -16.25
CA ASP A 99 -40.84 8.45 -15.19
C ASP A 99 -39.47 8.32 -14.50
N TRP A 100 -38.97 7.08 -14.45
CA TRP A 100 -37.70 6.68 -13.86
C TRP A 100 -36.82 5.96 -14.88
N VAL A 101 -35.56 6.36 -14.92
CA VAL A 101 -34.51 5.71 -15.70
C VAL A 101 -33.42 5.23 -14.75
N ILE A 102 -32.99 3.98 -14.85
CA ILE A 102 -31.97 3.39 -13.99
C ILE A 102 -30.78 2.94 -14.85
N GLY A 103 -29.62 3.55 -14.65
CA GLY A 103 -28.38 3.24 -15.34
C GLY A 103 -27.27 2.73 -14.41
N GLY A 104 -26.32 1.98 -14.97
CA GLY A 104 -25.10 1.57 -14.27
C GLY A 104 -23.93 2.53 -14.48
N TYR A 105 -22.97 2.56 -13.55
CA TYR A 105 -21.70 3.29 -13.76
C TYR A 105 -20.87 2.77 -14.95
N SER A 106 -21.02 1.49 -15.31
CA SER A 106 -20.43 0.90 -16.52
C SER A 106 -21.05 1.48 -17.79
N LEU A 107 -22.38 1.68 -17.80
CA LEU A 107 -23.09 2.34 -18.90
C LEU A 107 -22.55 3.76 -19.11
N MET A 108 -22.36 4.54 -18.04
CA MET A 108 -21.79 5.89 -18.12
C MET A 108 -20.40 5.87 -18.78
N SER A 109 -19.55 4.90 -18.42
CA SER A 109 -18.25 4.73 -19.08
C SER A 109 -18.37 4.35 -20.55
N SER A 110 -19.36 3.54 -20.91
CA SER A 110 -19.56 3.07 -22.28
C SER A 110 -20.06 4.19 -23.19
N ILE A 111 -21.08 4.94 -22.77
CA ILE A 111 -21.65 6.03 -23.57
C ILE A 111 -20.70 7.22 -23.70
N ALA A 112 -19.73 7.37 -22.79
CA ALA A 112 -18.67 8.35 -22.92
C ALA A 112 -17.72 8.09 -24.10
N LYS A 113 -17.51 6.82 -24.46
CA LYS A 113 -16.59 6.42 -25.54
C LYS A 113 -17.22 6.57 -26.92
N GLU A 114 -18.54 6.54 -26.99
CA GLU A 114 -19.29 6.53 -28.23
C GLU A 114 -19.93 7.89 -28.47
N ASN A 115 -19.50 8.55 -29.56
CA ASN A 115 -19.98 9.89 -29.90
C ASN A 115 -21.51 9.93 -29.96
N GLY A 116 -22.11 10.92 -29.30
CA GLY A 116 -23.54 11.19 -29.33
C GLY A 116 -24.38 10.41 -28.32
N ARG A 117 -23.96 9.24 -27.80
CA ARG A 117 -24.80 8.49 -26.84
C ARG A 117 -24.98 9.21 -25.50
N ALA A 118 -23.93 9.86 -25.02
CA ALA A 118 -24.01 10.69 -23.83
C ALA A 118 -24.97 11.87 -24.02
N ASP A 119 -24.99 12.47 -25.22
CA ASP A 119 -25.88 13.58 -25.57
C ASP A 119 -27.34 13.10 -25.70
N GLN A 120 -27.57 11.96 -26.35
CA GLN A 120 -28.90 11.35 -26.44
C GLN A 120 -29.53 11.03 -25.07
N LEU A 121 -28.73 10.54 -24.12
CA LEU A 121 -29.21 10.31 -22.76
C LEU A 121 -29.52 11.63 -22.05
N LYS A 122 -28.68 12.64 -22.30
CA LYS A 122 -28.78 13.99 -21.74
C LYS A 122 -30.03 14.73 -22.24
N ASP A 123 -30.40 14.52 -23.50
CA ASP A 123 -31.58 15.11 -24.15
C ASP A 123 -32.92 14.65 -23.53
N LEU A 124 -32.91 13.63 -22.66
CA LEU A 124 -34.08 13.25 -21.86
C LEU A 124 -34.44 14.25 -20.76
N ASN A 125 -33.63 15.30 -20.54
CA ASN A 125 -33.88 16.42 -19.63
C ASN A 125 -34.32 15.99 -18.23
N PHE A 126 -33.44 15.28 -17.52
CA PHE A 126 -33.72 14.84 -16.14
C PHE A 126 -33.77 16.03 -15.17
N GLN A 127 -34.86 16.14 -14.40
CA GLN A 127 -35.00 17.14 -13.34
C GLN A 127 -34.24 16.72 -12.08
N HIS A 128 -34.22 15.42 -11.80
CA HIS A 128 -33.56 14.86 -10.63
C HIS A 128 -32.57 13.75 -11.00
N LEU A 129 -31.35 13.88 -10.48
CA LEU A 129 -30.31 12.86 -10.55
C LEU A 129 -30.06 12.27 -9.16
N ILE A 130 -30.13 10.94 -9.07
CA ILE A 130 -29.77 10.19 -7.87
C ILE A 130 -28.49 9.40 -8.15
N LEU A 131 -27.43 9.67 -7.38
CA LEU A 131 -26.16 8.96 -7.49
C LEU A 131 -26.00 8.04 -6.30
N ASP A 132 -26.35 6.77 -6.48
CA ASP A 132 -26.16 5.76 -5.45
C ASP A 132 -24.70 5.30 -5.41
N GLU A 133 -24.13 5.19 -4.22
CA GLU A 133 -22.71 4.99 -4.00
C GLU A 133 -21.83 5.95 -4.84
N VAL A 134 -22.05 7.26 -4.65
CA VAL A 134 -21.43 8.37 -5.41
C VAL A 134 -19.90 8.29 -5.48
N HIS A 135 -19.27 7.56 -4.56
CA HIS A 135 -17.84 7.28 -4.58
C HIS A 135 -17.38 6.56 -5.87
N ASN A 136 -18.28 5.99 -6.66
CA ASN A 136 -18.00 5.46 -8.00
C ASN A 136 -17.74 6.56 -9.03
N ALA A 137 -18.30 7.77 -8.88
CA ALA A 137 -18.10 8.93 -9.77
C ALA A 137 -17.17 9.99 -9.17
N LYS A 138 -16.10 9.57 -8.47
CA LYS A 138 -15.21 10.49 -7.74
C LYS A 138 -13.91 10.86 -8.45
N ASN A 139 -13.46 10.07 -9.44
CA ASN A 139 -12.19 10.29 -10.12
C ASN A 139 -12.41 11.22 -11.33
N PRO A 140 -11.90 12.46 -11.35
CA PRO A 140 -12.13 13.41 -12.45
C PRO A 140 -11.64 12.90 -13.81
N SER A 141 -10.63 12.03 -13.83
CA SER A 141 -10.07 11.50 -15.08
C SER A 141 -10.81 10.26 -15.62
N ALA A 142 -11.82 9.76 -14.90
CA ALA A 142 -12.57 8.59 -15.33
C ALA A 142 -13.75 9.00 -16.23
N LEU A 143 -13.91 8.32 -17.37
CA LEU A 143 -14.98 8.56 -18.34
C LEU A 143 -16.39 8.59 -17.70
N ARG A 144 -16.68 7.65 -16.81
CA ARG A 144 -17.94 7.64 -16.03
C ARG A 144 -18.18 8.94 -15.27
N THR A 145 -17.15 9.52 -14.65
CA THR A 145 -17.26 10.74 -13.86
C THR A 145 -17.55 11.93 -14.77
N THR A 146 -16.90 11.99 -15.94
CA THR A 146 -17.15 13.02 -16.96
C THR A 146 -18.61 13.00 -17.42
N THR A 147 -19.14 11.82 -17.76
CA THR A 147 -20.54 11.66 -18.17
C THR A 147 -21.51 12.00 -17.05
N VAL A 148 -21.27 11.51 -15.83
CA VAL A 148 -22.09 11.83 -14.66
C VAL A 148 -22.13 13.34 -14.42
N LYS A 149 -20.97 14.02 -14.48
CA LYS A 149 -20.89 15.48 -14.31
C LYS A 149 -21.69 16.23 -15.38
N ARG A 150 -21.55 15.83 -16.66
CA ARG A 150 -22.30 16.43 -17.77
C ARG A 150 -23.82 16.36 -17.60
N ILE A 151 -24.33 15.25 -17.05
CA ILE A 151 -25.75 15.08 -16.75
C ILE A 151 -26.12 15.91 -15.51
N ALA A 152 -25.31 15.82 -14.44
CA ALA A 152 -25.54 16.54 -13.18
C ALA A 152 -25.60 18.06 -13.36
N ASP A 153 -24.87 18.61 -14.33
CA ASP A 153 -24.81 20.06 -14.61
C ASP A 153 -26.08 20.62 -15.26
N GLN A 154 -26.95 19.76 -15.79
CA GLN A 154 -28.27 20.17 -16.32
C GLN A 154 -29.43 19.87 -15.38
N THR A 155 -29.20 19.02 -14.38
CA THR A 155 -30.23 18.68 -13.40
C THR A 155 -30.37 19.78 -12.36
N GLU A 156 -31.61 20.09 -11.96
CA GLU A 156 -31.87 21.00 -10.85
C GLU A 156 -31.62 20.31 -9.51
N TYR A 157 -32.13 19.09 -9.37
CA TYR A 157 -32.06 18.30 -8.14
C TYR A 157 -30.98 17.22 -8.25
N LEU A 158 -30.17 17.06 -7.20
CA LEU A 158 -29.14 16.04 -7.08
C LEU A 158 -29.14 15.42 -5.68
N SER A 159 -29.48 14.14 -5.59
CA SER A 159 -29.32 13.34 -4.37
C SER A 159 -28.11 12.43 -4.50
N ALA A 160 -26.98 12.81 -3.90
CA ALA A 160 -25.80 11.96 -3.82
C ALA A 160 -25.91 11.06 -2.58
N LEU A 161 -25.77 9.74 -2.74
CA LEU A 161 -25.90 8.77 -1.64
C LEU A 161 -24.57 8.08 -1.41
N SER A 162 -24.15 7.98 -0.14
CA SER A 162 -22.94 7.24 0.21
C SER A 162 -22.97 6.77 1.66
N GLY A 163 -22.65 5.49 1.91
CA GLY A 163 -22.34 5.02 3.26
C GLY A 163 -21.00 5.51 3.80
N THR A 164 -20.12 5.97 2.90
CA THR A 164 -18.79 6.50 3.19
C THR A 164 -18.59 7.81 2.40
N PRO A 165 -19.15 8.94 2.87
CA PRO A 165 -19.17 10.22 2.15
C PRO A 165 -17.80 10.72 1.72
N ILE A 166 -16.73 10.45 2.49
CA ILE A 166 -15.44 11.09 2.24
C ILE A 166 -14.62 10.29 1.26
N PRO A 167 -14.20 10.93 0.16
CA PRO A 167 -13.41 10.25 -0.83
C PRO A 167 -11.94 9.97 -0.41
N ASN A 168 -11.26 9.08 -1.15
CA ASN A 168 -9.91 8.63 -0.79
C ASN A 168 -8.83 9.71 -0.98
N SER A 169 -9.13 10.73 -1.78
CA SER A 169 -8.23 11.82 -2.14
C SER A 169 -8.93 13.18 -2.03
N ILE A 170 -8.14 14.26 -1.87
CA ILE A 170 -8.67 15.62 -1.84
C ILE A 170 -9.29 16.04 -3.18
N VAL A 171 -8.81 15.46 -4.27
CA VAL A 171 -9.34 15.70 -5.62
C VAL A 171 -10.73 15.13 -5.75
N ASP A 172 -10.93 13.93 -5.20
CA ASP A 172 -12.21 13.28 -5.19
C ASP A 172 -13.23 14.08 -4.34
N LEU A 173 -12.78 14.73 -3.25
CA LEU A 173 -13.63 15.64 -2.46
C LEU A 173 -14.02 16.89 -3.25
N TYR A 174 -13.09 17.48 -4.01
CA TYR A 174 -13.42 18.56 -4.93
C TYR A 174 -14.48 18.13 -5.95
N MET A 175 -14.36 16.91 -6.49
CA MET A 175 -15.36 16.38 -7.42
C MET A 175 -16.75 16.26 -6.80
N LEU A 176 -16.83 15.86 -5.55
CA LEU A 176 -18.09 15.86 -4.82
C LEU A 176 -18.64 17.29 -4.68
N PHE A 177 -17.80 18.27 -4.37
CA PHE A 177 -18.21 19.68 -4.28
C PHE A 177 -18.65 20.25 -5.64
N SER A 178 -17.99 19.91 -6.73
CA SER A 178 -18.40 20.36 -8.06
C SER A 178 -19.73 19.76 -8.53
N LEU A 179 -20.12 18.62 -7.96
CA LEU A 179 -21.46 18.06 -8.15
C LEU A 179 -22.50 18.78 -7.28
N LEU A 180 -22.20 19.03 -6.00
CA LEU A 180 -23.15 19.63 -5.05
C LEU A 180 -23.33 21.14 -5.23
N GLU A 181 -22.26 21.86 -5.57
CA GLU A 181 -22.21 23.31 -5.74
C GLU A 181 -21.45 23.71 -7.03
N PRO A 182 -22.00 23.40 -8.22
CA PRO A 182 -21.30 23.58 -9.49
C PRO A 182 -20.85 25.02 -9.76
N ASN A 183 -21.57 26.02 -9.24
CA ASN A 183 -21.24 27.43 -9.41
C ASN A 183 -20.06 27.89 -8.53
N ASN A 184 -19.91 27.31 -7.33
CA ASN A 184 -18.82 27.64 -6.41
C ASN A 184 -17.56 26.83 -6.72
N TYR A 185 -17.72 25.62 -7.26
CA TYR A 185 -16.65 24.70 -7.61
C TYR A 185 -16.73 24.26 -9.08
N PRO A 186 -16.63 25.20 -10.03
CA PRO A 186 -16.68 24.88 -11.45
C PRO A 186 -15.44 24.07 -11.84
N VAL A 187 -15.65 23.05 -12.65
CA VAL A 187 -14.55 22.28 -13.27
C VAL A 187 -14.97 21.73 -14.61
N ASN A 188 -14.19 22.03 -15.64
CA ASN A 188 -14.26 21.32 -16.91
C ASN A 188 -13.44 20.03 -16.86
N LEU A 189 -14.12 18.88 -16.85
CA LEU A 189 -13.46 17.58 -16.85
C LEU A 189 -12.89 17.16 -18.22
N GLU A 190 -13.19 17.92 -19.27
CA GLU A 190 -12.65 17.70 -20.61
C GLU A 190 -11.29 18.39 -20.81
N ASP A 191 -10.88 19.31 -19.91
CA ASP A 191 -9.55 19.93 -19.90
C ASP A 191 -8.65 19.37 -18.76
N PRO A 192 -7.65 18.52 -19.09
CA PRO A 192 -6.70 18.00 -18.10
C PRO A 192 -5.90 19.08 -17.36
N LYS A 193 -5.68 20.26 -17.95
CA LYS A 193 -4.96 21.36 -17.30
C LYS A 193 -5.78 21.97 -16.18
N GLU A 194 -7.09 22.10 -16.39
CA GLU A 194 -8.01 22.62 -15.37
C GLU A 194 -8.11 21.68 -14.18
N ILE A 195 -8.24 20.37 -14.42
CA ILE A 195 -8.21 19.33 -13.38
C ILE A 195 -6.93 19.45 -12.52
N LYS A 196 -5.78 19.67 -13.14
CA LYS A 196 -4.50 19.84 -12.44
C LYS A 196 -4.43 21.14 -11.62
N SER A 197 -4.95 22.23 -12.16
CA SER A 197 -5.01 23.54 -11.51
C SER A 197 -5.91 23.50 -10.26
N VAL A 198 -7.13 23.01 -10.41
CA VAL A 198 -8.12 22.79 -9.35
C VAL A 198 -7.54 21.94 -8.22
N LYS A 199 -6.92 20.80 -8.58
CA LYS A 199 -6.25 19.92 -7.62
C LYS A 199 -5.22 20.67 -6.76
N SER A 200 -4.45 21.56 -7.36
CA SER A 200 -3.38 22.28 -6.67
C SER A 200 -3.94 23.35 -5.73
N LYS A 201 -4.93 24.13 -6.18
CA LYS A 201 -5.59 25.18 -5.37
C LYS A 201 -6.38 24.59 -4.21
N PHE A 202 -7.15 23.53 -4.46
CA PHE A 202 -7.97 22.91 -3.43
C PHE A 202 -7.13 22.14 -2.40
N LEU A 203 -6.03 21.50 -2.84
CA LEU A 203 -5.05 20.93 -1.91
C LEU A 203 -4.40 22.00 -1.04
N TYR A 204 -4.13 23.19 -1.59
CA TYR A 204 -3.63 24.32 -0.80
C TYR A 204 -4.65 24.77 0.25
N LEU A 205 -5.92 24.96 -0.13
CA LEU A 205 -6.99 25.30 0.82
C LEU A 205 -7.08 24.26 1.94
N TYR A 206 -7.15 22.97 1.59
CA TYR A 206 -7.27 21.89 2.57
C TYR A 206 -6.09 21.79 3.53
N LYS A 207 -4.86 22.11 3.07
CA LYS A 207 -3.67 22.09 3.93
C LYS A 207 -3.60 23.26 4.90
N ASN A 208 -4.06 24.44 4.48
CA ASN A 208 -3.95 25.66 5.28
C ASN A 208 -5.20 25.94 6.13
N ASP A 209 -6.38 25.52 5.65
CA ASP A 209 -7.66 25.71 6.32
C ASP A 209 -8.58 24.49 6.10
N PRO A 210 -8.31 23.36 6.77
CA PRO A 210 -9.15 22.18 6.69
C PRO A 210 -10.54 22.39 7.30
N GLU A 211 -10.72 23.34 8.21
CA GLU A 211 -12.01 23.66 8.84
C GLU A 211 -12.96 24.38 7.86
N ALA A 212 -12.45 25.24 6.98
CA ALA A 212 -13.26 25.78 5.88
C ALA A 212 -13.84 24.66 5.01
N VAL A 213 -13.00 23.69 4.59
CA VAL A 213 -13.43 22.55 3.77
C VAL A 213 -14.48 21.71 4.49
N LYS A 214 -14.32 21.50 5.80
CA LYS A 214 -15.28 20.78 6.64
C LYS A 214 -16.62 21.51 6.71
N ARG A 215 -16.64 22.82 6.93
CA ARG A 215 -17.87 23.62 6.95
C ARG A 215 -18.65 23.51 5.64
N ILE A 216 -17.96 23.64 4.50
CA ILE A 216 -18.56 23.48 3.17
C ILE A 216 -19.19 22.09 3.01
N LEU A 217 -18.49 21.03 3.43
CA LEU A 217 -19.03 19.66 3.36
C LEU A 217 -20.29 19.53 4.21
N HIS A 218 -20.27 20.01 5.45
CA HIS A 218 -21.39 19.90 6.38
C HIS A 218 -22.63 20.69 5.93
N GLU A 219 -22.47 21.82 5.24
CA GLU A 219 -23.59 22.60 4.67
C GLU A 219 -24.40 21.80 3.65
N ARG A 220 -23.75 20.91 2.88
CA ARG A 220 -24.41 20.08 1.85
C ARG A 220 -24.63 18.63 2.26
N MET A 221 -24.08 18.20 3.39
CA MET A 221 -24.15 16.82 3.86
C MET A 221 -25.22 16.65 4.94
N ILE A 222 -26.02 15.60 4.78
CA ILE A 222 -26.94 15.08 5.79
C ILE A 222 -26.32 13.79 6.29
N ARG A 223 -26.01 13.71 7.59
CA ARG A 223 -25.39 12.53 8.18
C ARG A 223 -26.02 12.22 9.52
N ARG A 224 -26.48 10.98 9.66
CA ARG A 224 -26.96 10.39 10.91
C ARG A 224 -26.31 9.04 11.15
N GLU A 225 -26.11 8.75 12.42
CA GLU A 225 -25.54 7.48 12.87
C GLU A 225 -26.67 6.54 13.29
N THR A 226 -26.45 5.25 13.03
CA THR A 226 -27.45 4.20 13.27
C THR A 226 -27.82 4.16 14.75
N LYS A 227 -26.83 4.21 15.63
CA LYS A 227 -26.99 4.17 17.10
C LYS A 227 -27.92 5.27 17.65
N ASP A 228 -28.00 6.43 17.00
CA ASP A 228 -28.71 7.60 17.52
C ASP A 228 -30.20 7.60 17.11
N TYR A 229 -30.52 6.99 15.97
CA TYR A 229 -31.85 7.08 15.33
C TYR A 229 -32.56 5.74 15.17
N ILE A 230 -31.79 4.68 15.22
CA ILE A 230 -32.26 3.31 15.15
C ILE A 230 -31.92 2.71 16.52
N GLN A 231 -32.84 2.87 17.49
CA GLN A 231 -32.81 2.20 18.80
C GLN A 231 -33.13 0.70 18.63
N GLU A 232 -32.36 0.04 17.78
CA GLU A 232 -32.46 -1.39 17.54
C GLU A 232 -31.44 -2.10 18.42
N ASN A 233 -31.79 -3.27 18.97
CA ASN A 233 -30.89 -4.14 19.74
C ASN A 233 -29.77 -4.71 18.83
N LEU A 234 -28.89 -3.84 18.34
CA LEU A 234 -27.67 -4.25 17.68
C LEU A 234 -26.80 -5.01 18.68
N PRO A 235 -26.11 -6.08 18.26
CA PRO A 235 -25.21 -6.79 19.15
C PRO A 235 -24.09 -5.89 19.67
N GLU A 236 -23.60 -6.20 20.87
CA GLU A 236 -22.33 -5.66 21.36
C GLU A 236 -21.21 -6.09 20.41
N VAL A 237 -20.51 -5.12 19.82
CA VAL A 237 -19.41 -5.39 18.89
C VAL A 237 -18.09 -5.35 19.64
N ARG A 238 -17.30 -6.41 19.51
CA ARG A 238 -15.91 -6.47 19.98
C ARG A 238 -14.99 -6.65 18.79
N GLU A 239 -14.23 -5.62 18.47
CA GLU A 239 -13.23 -5.66 17.40
C GLU A 239 -11.83 -5.83 18.00
N GLN A 240 -11.07 -6.79 17.45
CA GLN A 240 -9.73 -7.15 17.91
C GLN A 240 -8.79 -7.34 16.73
N ASP A 241 -7.61 -6.74 16.82
CA ASP A 241 -6.51 -7.00 15.89
C ASP A 241 -5.63 -8.12 16.46
N ILE A 242 -5.68 -9.28 15.83
CA ILE A 242 -4.92 -10.47 16.22
C ILE A 242 -3.58 -10.43 15.48
N ILE A 243 -2.52 -10.09 16.22
CA ILE A 243 -1.17 -10.05 15.68
C ILE A 243 -0.63 -11.47 15.54
N VAL A 244 -0.25 -11.85 14.31
CA VAL A 244 0.34 -13.14 13.99
C VAL A 244 1.82 -12.94 13.64
N PRO A 245 2.75 -13.13 14.60
CA PRO A 245 4.17 -13.02 14.31
C PRO A 245 4.63 -14.19 13.43
N LEU A 246 5.22 -13.90 12.27
CA LEU A 246 5.88 -14.94 11.47
C LEU A 246 7.20 -15.32 12.13
N SER A 247 7.45 -16.63 12.22
CA SER A 247 8.69 -17.20 12.75
C SER A 247 9.15 -18.39 11.91
N GLY A 248 10.44 -18.72 11.99
CA GLY A 248 11.04 -19.85 11.27
C GLY A 248 10.81 -19.78 9.77
N ASP A 249 10.53 -20.93 9.14
CA ASP A 249 10.37 -21.03 7.69
C ASP A 249 9.25 -20.13 7.11
N ASN A 250 8.21 -19.77 7.89
CA ASN A 250 7.20 -18.79 7.47
C ASN A 250 7.82 -17.40 7.25
N ALA A 251 8.67 -16.96 8.18
CA ALA A 251 9.39 -15.69 8.08
C ALA A 251 10.42 -15.74 6.95
N ASP A 252 11.14 -16.86 6.81
CA ASP A 252 12.16 -17.02 5.75
C ASP A 252 11.56 -16.94 4.34
N VAL A 253 10.36 -17.50 4.13
CA VAL A 253 9.64 -17.35 2.85
C VAL A 253 9.25 -15.89 2.61
N TYR A 254 8.76 -15.19 3.63
CA TYR A 254 8.43 -13.77 3.53
C TYR A 254 9.66 -12.91 3.18
N TYR A 255 10.78 -13.12 3.86
CA TYR A 255 12.05 -12.42 3.58
C TYR A 255 12.55 -12.73 2.17
N SER A 256 12.46 -13.98 1.72
CA SER A 256 12.86 -14.36 0.36
C SER A 256 12.11 -13.55 -0.71
N VAL A 257 10.80 -13.36 -0.52
CA VAL A 257 9.96 -12.51 -1.39
C VAL A 257 10.36 -11.04 -1.29
N LEU A 258 10.62 -10.55 -0.08
CA LEU A 258 10.97 -9.16 0.19
C LEU A 258 12.30 -8.76 -0.47
N GLU A 259 13.27 -9.69 -0.50
CA GLU A 259 14.58 -9.52 -1.11
C GLU A 259 14.54 -9.52 -2.64
N GLN A 260 13.53 -10.15 -3.27
CA GLN A 260 13.45 -10.21 -4.74
C GLN A 260 13.39 -8.83 -5.41
N GLU A 261 14.11 -8.64 -6.51
CA GLU A 261 13.97 -7.44 -7.34
C GLU A 261 12.90 -7.67 -8.42
N THR A 262 11.69 -7.15 -8.21
CA THR A 262 10.60 -7.23 -9.18
C THR A 262 9.72 -5.99 -9.15
N SER A 263 8.71 -5.93 -10.01
CA SER A 263 7.75 -4.83 -10.02
C SER A 263 6.98 -4.76 -8.70
N PHE A 264 6.64 -3.55 -8.27
CA PHE A 264 5.91 -3.31 -7.02
C PHE A 264 4.64 -4.17 -6.90
N GLY A 265 3.84 -4.25 -7.98
CA GLY A 265 2.60 -5.04 -7.96
C GLY A 265 2.83 -6.55 -7.81
N SER A 266 3.85 -7.08 -8.48
CA SER A 266 4.22 -8.50 -8.37
C SER A 266 4.70 -8.83 -6.95
N LYS A 267 5.61 -8.00 -6.40
CA LYS A 267 6.11 -8.20 -5.04
C LYS A 267 5.00 -8.09 -4.01
N LEU A 268 4.14 -7.07 -4.12
CA LEU A 268 3.03 -6.87 -3.20
C LEU A 268 2.11 -8.09 -3.14
N MET A 269 1.73 -8.64 -4.30
CA MET A 269 0.89 -9.84 -4.38
C MET A 269 1.58 -11.06 -3.74
N GLN A 270 2.89 -11.23 -3.93
CA GLN A 270 3.62 -12.34 -3.32
C GLN A 270 3.80 -12.17 -1.81
N LEU A 271 3.96 -10.94 -1.31
CA LEU A 271 3.98 -10.66 0.13
C LEU A 271 2.60 -10.87 0.76
N GLU A 272 1.50 -10.55 0.07
CA GLU A 272 0.13 -10.90 0.50
C GLU A 272 -0.04 -12.41 0.65
N LYS A 273 0.48 -13.17 -0.31
CA LYS A 273 0.51 -14.63 -0.25
C LYS A 273 1.38 -15.15 0.89
N ALA A 274 2.60 -14.66 1.03
CA ALA A 274 3.54 -15.07 2.08
C ALA A 274 3.02 -14.74 3.49
N SER A 275 2.30 -13.63 3.64
CA SER A 275 1.66 -13.24 4.92
C SER A 275 0.56 -14.22 5.31
N LEU A 276 -0.18 -14.73 4.33
CA LEU A 276 -1.28 -15.65 4.55
C LEU A 276 -0.82 -17.10 4.71
N ASP A 277 -0.11 -17.62 3.71
CA ASP A 277 0.29 -19.02 3.62
C ASP A 277 1.50 -19.14 2.68
N PRO A 278 2.68 -19.55 3.20
CA PRO A 278 3.91 -19.69 2.41
C PRO A 278 3.73 -20.50 1.14
N SER A 279 2.89 -21.54 1.15
CA SER A 279 2.70 -22.45 0.01
C SER A 279 2.01 -21.78 -1.19
N LEU A 280 1.41 -20.60 -1.02
CA LEU A 280 0.79 -19.82 -2.09
C LEU A 280 1.82 -19.00 -2.90
N VAL A 281 3.01 -18.81 -2.33
CA VAL A 281 4.10 -18.04 -2.93
C VAL A 281 4.61 -18.75 -4.17
N ASP A 282 4.89 -17.96 -5.21
CA ASP A 282 5.54 -18.49 -6.41
C ASP A 282 6.96 -18.96 -6.06
N PRO A 283 7.32 -20.24 -6.30
CA PRO A 283 8.62 -20.79 -5.91
C PRO A 283 9.83 -20.02 -6.46
N ARG A 284 9.66 -19.26 -7.55
CA ARG A 284 10.72 -18.39 -8.12
C ARG A 284 11.17 -17.28 -7.17
N PHE A 285 10.35 -16.94 -6.19
CA PHE A 285 10.66 -15.92 -5.18
C PHE A 285 11.42 -16.47 -3.96
N ILE A 286 11.56 -17.79 -3.85
CA ILE A 286 12.22 -18.44 -2.72
C ILE A 286 13.64 -18.81 -3.16
N GLU A 287 14.67 -18.09 -2.73
CA GLU A 287 16.05 -18.32 -3.19
C GLU A 287 16.67 -19.59 -2.62
N ASN A 288 16.47 -19.82 -1.33
CA ASN A 288 17.03 -20.96 -0.62
C ASN A 288 16.47 -22.28 -1.20
N PRO A 289 17.31 -23.15 -1.81
CA PRO A 289 16.83 -24.37 -2.45
C PRO A 289 16.13 -25.34 -1.50
N SER A 290 16.64 -25.49 -0.27
CA SER A 290 16.04 -26.36 0.76
C SER A 290 14.66 -25.86 1.15
N LEU A 291 14.51 -24.55 1.36
CA LEU A 291 13.23 -23.92 1.65
C LEU A 291 12.28 -24.05 0.45
N ARG A 292 12.75 -23.78 -0.77
CA ARG A 292 11.97 -23.92 -2.02
C ARG A 292 11.47 -25.34 -2.27
N ASN A 293 12.14 -26.36 -1.76
CA ASN A 293 11.68 -27.74 -1.89
C ASN A 293 10.60 -28.11 -0.86
N ASN A 294 10.61 -27.45 0.29
CA ASN A 294 9.73 -27.81 1.42
C ASN A 294 8.62 -26.78 1.71
N PHE A 295 8.64 -25.61 1.09
CA PHE A 295 7.75 -24.50 1.46
C PHE A 295 6.25 -24.82 1.38
N LYS A 296 5.86 -25.76 0.50
CA LYS A 296 4.48 -26.22 0.37
C LYS A 296 3.97 -27.02 1.58
N LYS A 297 4.88 -27.56 2.39
CA LYS A 297 4.60 -28.35 3.60
C LYS A 297 4.64 -27.49 4.87
N ILE A 298 5.05 -26.23 4.76
CA ILE A 298 5.08 -25.32 5.90
C ILE A 298 3.65 -25.03 6.32
N GLU A 299 3.36 -25.24 7.60
CA GLU A 299 2.07 -24.87 8.17
C GLU A 299 1.97 -23.34 8.32
N SER A 300 0.86 -22.76 7.86
CA SER A 300 0.62 -21.33 8.00
C SER A 300 0.31 -20.98 9.45
N LEU A 301 1.12 -20.08 10.01
CA LEU A 301 0.86 -19.53 11.35
C LEU A 301 -0.45 -18.71 11.39
N LYS A 302 -0.87 -18.17 10.26
CA LYS A 302 -2.15 -17.45 10.15
C LYS A 302 -3.34 -18.40 10.16
N TYR A 303 -3.22 -19.60 9.58
CA TYR A 303 -4.23 -20.64 9.73
C TYR A 303 -4.27 -21.19 11.16
N GLN A 304 -3.14 -21.34 11.85
CA GLN A 304 -3.14 -21.74 13.27
C GLN A 304 -3.86 -20.71 14.17
N ALA A 305 -3.64 -19.41 13.91
CA ALA A 305 -4.37 -18.35 14.59
C ALA A 305 -5.88 -18.41 14.27
N LEU A 306 -6.23 -18.68 13.01
CA LEU A 306 -7.62 -18.88 12.60
C LEU A 306 -8.25 -20.10 13.28
N ASP A 307 -7.54 -21.23 13.39
CA ASP A 307 -8.01 -22.45 14.06
C ASP A 307 -8.43 -22.14 15.51
N SER A 308 -7.61 -21.36 16.23
CA SER A 308 -7.91 -20.94 17.60
C SER A 308 -9.21 -20.13 17.69
N ILE A 309 -9.39 -19.16 16.79
CA ILE A 309 -10.60 -18.32 16.73
C ILE A 309 -11.84 -19.15 16.37
N ILE A 310 -11.72 -20.05 15.39
CA ILE A 310 -12.82 -20.91 14.95
C ILE A 310 -13.26 -21.84 16.08
N ASN A 311 -12.31 -22.46 16.78
CA ASN A 311 -12.60 -23.35 17.91
C ASN A 311 -13.30 -22.59 19.05
N ASP A 312 -12.87 -21.36 19.36
CA ASP A 312 -13.50 -20.55 20.40
C ASP A 312 -14.93 -20.13 20.02
N GLU A 313 -15.15 -19.65 18.80
CA GLU A 313 -16.48 -19.22 18.35
C GLU A 313 -17.46 -20.39 18.23
N ILE A 314 -17.05 -21.50 17.62
CA ILE A 314 -17.90 -22.68 17.44
C ILE A 314 -18.13 -23.39 18.77
N GLY A 315 -17.13 -23.45 19.66
CA GLY A 315 -17.28 -23.99 21.02
C GLY A 315 -18.35 -23.24 21.84
N ASN A 316 -18.57 -21.96 21.53
CA ASN A 316 -19.66 -21.15 22.07
C ASN A 316 -20.98 -21.27 21.27
N ASN A 317 -21.12 -22.32 20.46
CA ASN A 317 -22.23 -22.55 19.53
C ASN A 317 -22.46 -21.42 18.51
N GLY A 318 -21.40 -20.68 18.20
CA GLY A 318 -21.41 -19.59 17.25
C GLY A 318 -21.39 -20.03 15.78
N LYS A 319 -21.52 -19.04 14.88
CA LYS A 319 -21.28 -19.19 13.45
C LYS A 319 -20.27 -18.16 12.99
N VAL A 320 -19.35 -18.55 12.11
CA VAL A 320 -18.21 -17.71 11.72
C VAL A 320 -18.23 -17.41 10.22
N VAL A 321 -18.02 -16.15 9.87
CA VAL A 321 -17.77 -15.73 8.49
C VAL A 321 -16.29 -15.42 8.32
N VAL A 322 -15.62 -16.11 7.41
CA VAL A 322 -14.20 -15.91 7.10
C VAL A 322 -14.07 -15.17 5.76
N PHE A 323 -13.60 -13.92 5.81
CA PHE A 323 -13.32 -13.12 4.63
C PHE A 323 -11.87 -13.28 4.17
N THR A 324 -11.66 -13.58 2.88
CA THR A 324 -10.34 -13.63 2.25
C THR A 324 -10.28 -12.79 0.97
N ASN A 325 -9.13 -12.17 0.71
CA ASN A 325 -8.85 -11.47 -0.54
C ASN A 325 -8.36 -12.42 -1.65
N LEU A 326 -7.89 -13.61 -1.26
CA LEU A 326 -7.31 -14.62 -2.15
C LEU A 326 -8.26 -15.80 -2.28
N LYS A 327 -8.63 -16.15 -3.51
CA LYS A 327 -9.47 -17.31 -3.82
C LYS A 327 -8.63 -18.57 -4.03
N THR A 328 -7.79 -18.55 -5.07
CA THR A 328 -7.03 -19.71 -5.55
C THR A 328 -6.11 -20.26 -4.46
N GLY A 329 -6.29 -21.54 -4.11
CA GLY A 329 -5.47 -22.24 -3.13
C GLY A 329 -5.77 -21.91 -1.66
N VAL A 330 -6.70 -20.98 -1.38
CA VAL A 330 -7.12 -20.61 -0.03
C VAL A 330 -8.50 -21.18 0.29
N VAL A 331 -9.47 -20.95 -0.60
CA VAL A 331 -10.86 -21.39 -0.37
C VAL A 331 -10.93 -22.91 -0.20
N ASP A 332 -10.27 -23.67 -1.07
CA ASP A 332 -10.25 -25.15 -1.00
C ASP A 332 -9.58 -25.63 0.30
N LYS A 333 -8.47 -25.01 0.70
CA LYS A 333 -7.80 -25.35 1.96
C LYS A 333 -8.65 -25.07 3.18
N LEU A 334 -9.31 -23.91 3.23
CA LEU A 334 -10.22 -23.56 4.32
C LEU A 334 -11.43 -24.50 4.34
N TYR A 335 -11.95 -24.88 3.17
CA TYR A 335 -13.02 -25.86 3.06
C TYR A 335 -12.59 -27.21 3.64
N ASP A 336 -11.46 -27.75 3.18
CA ASP A 336 -10.93 -29.05 3.65
C ASP A 336 -10.60 -29.04 5.14
N ARG A 337 -10.04 -27.93 5.62
CA ARG A 337 -9.64 -27.74 7.03
C ARG A 337 -10.82 -27.73 7.99
N TYR A 338 -11.98 -27.22 7.55
CA TYR A 338 -13.13 -27.00 8.42
C TYR A 338 -14.39 -27.78 8.04
N LYS A 339 -14.32 -28.69 7.08
CA LYS A 339 -15.47 -29.45 6.53
C LYS A 339 -16.34 -30.12 7.60
N GLU A 340 -15.76 -30.51 8.73
CA GLU A 340 -16.47 -31.14 9.86
C GLU A 340 -17.48 -30.22 10.54
N TYR A 341 -17.31 -28.89 10.39
CA TYR A 341 -18.20 -27.87 10.95
C TYR A 341 -19.30 -27.41 9.96
N GLY A 342 -19.41 -28.05 8.79
CA GLY A 342 -20.30 -27.64 7.72
C GLY A 342 -19.90 -26.29 7.12
N VAL A 343 -19.19 -26.35 5.99
CA VAL A 343 -18.63 -25.16 5.33
C VAL A 343 -19.43 -24.80 4.10
N LEU A 344 -19.80 -23.54 4.00
CA LEU A 344 -20.36 -22.92 2.80
C LEU A 344 -19.35 -21.94 2.21
N VAL A 345 -19.37 -21.80 0.89
CA VAL A 345 -18.51 -20.85 0.17
C VAL A 345 -19.38 -19.90 -0.61
N ILE A 346 -19.11 -18.59 -0.54
CA ILE A 346 -19.68 -17.61 -1.45
C ILE A 346 -18.52 -16.84 -2.08
N ASP A 347 -18.25 -17.11 -3.35
CA ASP A 347 -17.22 -16.43 -4.13
C ASP A 347 -17.77 -15.84 -5.44
N GLY A 348 -16.86 -15.42 -6.32
CA GLY A 348 -17.21 -14.83 -7.62
C GLY A 348 -17.84 -15.80 -8.63
N ASP A 349 -17.71 -17.11 -8.44
CA ASP A 349 -18.22 -18.13 -9.37
C ASP A 349 -19.61 -18.61 -8.97
N VAL A 350 -20.02 -18.40 -7.71
CA VAL A 350 -21.37 -18.69 -7.24
C VAL A 350 -22.35 -17.70 -7.86
N SER A 351 -23.23 -18.21 -8.72
CA SER A 351 -24.18 -17.38 -9.48
C SER A 351 -25.12 -16.59 -8.57
N SER A 352 -25.24 -15.28 -8.83
CA SER A 352 -26.29 -14.42 -8.27
C SER A 352 -27.57 -14.41 -9.11
N ASP A 353 -27.53 -15.00 -10.31
CA ASP A 353 -28.69 -15.00 -11.21
C ASP A 353 -29.72 -16.04 -10.77
N SER A 354 -30.97 -15.61 -10.69
CA SER A 354 -32.11 -16.51 -10.55
C SER A 354 -32.42 -17.14 -11.90
N LYS A 355 -32.33 -18.47 -12.00
CA LYS A 355 -32.78 -19.18 -13.22
C LYS A 355 -34.28 -19.42 -13.12
N LYS A 356 -35.07 -18.86 -14.05
CA LYS A 356 -36.50 -19.21 -14.26
C LYS A 356 -37.34 -19.30 -12.96
N GLY A 357 -37.28 -18.27 -12.10
CA GLY A 357 -38.08 -18.21 -10.87
C GLY A 357 -37.54 -19.04 -9.68
N LEU A 358 -36.37 -19.67 -9.81
CA LEU A 358 -35.66 -20.32 -8.70
C LEU A 358 -34.73 -19.33 -8.00
N GLU A 359 -34.53 -19.52 -6.70
CA GLU A 359 -33.57 -18.75 -5.91
C GLU A 359 -32.14 -18.98 -6.43
N SER A 360 -31.31 -17.94 -6.40
CA SER A 360 -29.91 -18.07 -6.82
C SER A 360 -29.16 -18.99 -5.86
N GLU A 361 -28.11 -19.64 -6.36
CA GLU A 361 -27.28 -20.52 -5.53
C GLU A 361 -26.67 -19.75 -4.34
N ARG A 362 -26.34 -18.47 -4.54
CA ARG A 362 -25.88 -17.58 -3.48
C ARG A 362 -26.94 -17.39 -2.38
N GLU A 363 -28.21 -17.22 -2.74
CA GLU A 363 -29.31 -17.07 -1.79
C GLU A 363 -29.58 -18.38 -1.02
N ILE A 364 -29.50 -19.52 -1.71
CA ILE A 364 -29.61 -20.84 -1.07
C ILE A 364 -28.52 -21.01 0.00
N ARG A 365 -27.25 -20.74 -0.35
CA ARG A 365 -26.12 -20.82 0.59
C ARG A 365 -26.28 -19.83 1.74
N ARG A 366 -26.78 -18.62 1.50
CA ARG A 366 -27.09 -17.65 2.56
C ARG A 366 -28.11 -18.21 3.55
N LYS A 367 -29.23 -18.75 3.06
CA LYS A 367 -30.29 -19.30 3.91
C LYS A 367 -29.81 -20.50 4.72
N LEU A 368 -29.04 -21.41 4.11
CA LEU A 368 -28.39 -22.51 4.82
C LEU A 368 -27.50 -21.97 5.94
N PHE A 369 -26.59 -21.05 5.64
CA PHE A 369 -25.73 -20.46 6.67
C PHE A 369 -26.52 -19.78 7.79
N GLN A 370 -27.64 -19.14 7.49
CA GLN A 370 -28.43 -18.48 8.53
C GLN A 370 -29.20 -19.48 9.40
N PHE A 371 -29.99 -20.35 8.79
CA PHE A 371 -31.03 -21.11 9.50
C PHE A 371 -30.67 -22.56 9.81
N ASP A 372 -29.74 -23.14 9.06
CA ASP A 372 -29.37 -24.55 9.22
C ASP A 372 -28.25 -24.67 10.28
N PRO A 373 -28.46 -25.41 11.39
CA PRO A 373 -27.47 -25.54 12.45
C PRO A 373 -26.23 -26.32 12.04
N ASP A 374 -26.29 -27.15 10.98
CA ASP A 374 -25.18 -28.00 10.54
C ASP A 374 -24.08 -27.20 9.83
N TYR A 375 -24.42 -26.02 9.31
CA TYR A 375 -23.46 -25.12 8.64
C TYR A 375 -23.01 -24.00 9.59
N LYS A 376 -21.81 -24.15 10.16
CA LYS A 376 -21.25 -23.18 11.12
C LYS A 376 -20.29 -22.17 10.48
N ILE A 377 -19.73 -22.46 9.31
CA ILE A 377 -18.70 -21.62 8.68
C ILE A 377 -19.13 -21.19 7.28
N LEU A 378 -18.96 -19.89 6.99
CA LEU A 378 -19.11 -19.32 5.66
C LEU A 378 -17.81 -18.65 5.22
N ILE A 379 -17.21 -19.14 4.14
CA ILE A 379 -16.05 -18.52 3.50
C ILE A 379 -16.55 -17.55 2.42
N ALA A 380 -16.12 -16.29 2.50
CA ALA A 380 -16.51 -15.26 1.55
C ALA A 380 -15.29 -14.54 0.95
N THR A 381 -15.27 -14.37 -0.37
CA THR A 381 -14.26 -13.55 -1.05
C THR A 381 -14.74 -12.10 -1.23
N THR A 382 -13.80 -11.18 -1.51
CA THR A 382 -14.07 -9.76 -1.83
C THR A 382 -15.13 -9.52 -2.91
N THR A 383 -15.42 -10.52 -3.75
CA THR A 383 -16.47 -10.49 -4.77
C THR A 383 -17.90 -10.50 -4.22
N MET A 384 -18.12 -10.72 -2.92
CA MET A 384 -19.36 -10.24 -2.30
C MET A 384 -19.32 -8.71 -2.28
N ASN A 385 -19.79 -8.06 -3.34
CA ASN A 385 -20.14 -6.64 -3.40
C ASN A 385 -21.67 -6.43 -3.32
N GLU A 386 -22.42 -7.52 -3.25
CA GLU A 386 -23.87 -7.53 -3.15
C GLU A 386 -24.28 -7.52 -1.67
N GLY A 387 -25.31 -6.74 -1.33
CA GLY A 387 -25.74 -6.45 0.04
C GLY A 387 -26.47 -7.60 0.73
N VAL A 388 -25.83 -8.77 0.81
CA VAL A 388 -26.38 -9.97 1.44
C VAL A 388 -26.25 -9.87 2.96
N ASP A 389 -27.35 -10.09 3.68
CA ASP A 389 -27.38 -10.09 5.15
C ASP A 389 -26.92 -11.46 5.70
N LEU A 390 -26.01 -11.43 6.68
CA LEU A 390 -25.37 -12.58 7.32
C LEU A 390 -25.56 -12.51 8.84
N THR A 391 -26.80 -12.32 9.27
CA THR A 391 -27.12 -11.95 10.65
C THR A 391 -26.87 -13.06 11.68
N ALA A 392 -26.80 -14.32 11.26
CA ALA A 392 -26.49 -15.46 12.12
C ALA A 392 -25.04 -15.51 12.63
N ALA A 393 -24.11 -14.80 11.97
CA ALA A 393 -22.69 -14.86 12.33
C ALA A 393 -22.43 -14.20 13.69
N THR A 394 -21.82 -14.92 14.63
CA THR A 394 -21.33 -14.39 15.92
C THR A 394 -19.86 -13.98 15.83
N GLY A 395 -19.11 -14.56 14.90
CA GLY A 395 -17.73 -14.22 14.59
C GLY A 395 -17.54 -13.78 13.13
N ILE A 396 -16.77 -12.71 12.92
CA ILE A 396 -16.25 -12.30 11.61
C ILE A 396 -14.74 -12.35 11.67
N VAL A 397 -14.11 -13.05 10.74
CA VAL A 397 -12.66 -13.10 10.63
C VAL A 397 -12.21 -12.50 9.29
N HIS A 398 -11.39 -11.45 9.34
CA HIS A 398 -10.69 -10.93 8.18
C HIS A 398 -9.32 -11.60 8.09
N LEU A 399 -9.25 -12.63 7.25
CA LEU A 399 -8.03 -13.37 6.98
C LEU A 399 -7.04 -12.55 6.13
N GLY A 400 -7.54 -11.53 5.42
CA GLY A 400 -6.74 -10.48 4.80
C GLY A 400 -7.42 -9.13 4.92
N ILE A 401 -6.67 -8.11 5.34
CA ILE A 401 -7.19 -6.75 5.52
C ILE A 401 -7.46 -6.13 4.15
N PRO A 402 -8.66 -5.59 3.89
CA PRO A 402 -8.95 -4.91 2.62
C PRO A 402 -8.19 -3.58 2.51
N TRP A 403 -8.02 -3.08 1.29
CA TRP A 403 -7.26 -1.86 1.00
C TRP A 403 -7.98 -0.56 1.37
N THR A 404 -9.26 -0.64 1.70
CA THR A 404 -10.09 0.51 2.07
C THR A 404 -10.90 0.26 3.34
N PRO A 405 -11.03 1.27 4.24
CA PRO A 405 -11.91 1.15 5.42
C PRO A 405 -13.38 0.94 5.03
N ALA A 406 -13.78 1.45 3.87
CA ALA A 406 -15.14 1.29 3.35
C ALA A 406 -15.47 -0.19 3.09
N GLU A 407 -14.56 -0.93 2.44
CA GLU A 407 -14.71 -2.38 2.23
C GLU A 407 -14.75 -3.15 3.55
N LEU A 408 -13.88 -2.81 4.52
CA LEU A 408 -13.87 -3.44 5.84
C LEU A 408 -15.21 -3.23 6.57
N SER A 409 -15.65 -1.97 6.64
CA SER A 409 -16.93 -1.58 7.24
C SER A 409 -18.12 -2.23 6.53
N GLN A 410 -18.07 -2.35 5.20
CA GLN A 410 -19.10 -3.03 4.42
C GLN A 410 -19.17 -4.53 4.74
N ARG A 411 -18.03 -5.21 4.90
CA ARG A 411 -17.99 -6.61 5.33
C ARG A 411 -18.60 -6.78 6.73
N ASN A 412 -18.16 -5.96 7.70
CA ASN A 412 -18.63 -6.03 9.09
C ASN A 412 -20.14 -5.79 9.20
N ARG A 413 -20.66 -4.82 8.42
CA ARG A 413 -22.08 -4.48 8.39
C ARG A 413 -22.99 -5.54 7.77
N ARG A 414 -22.47 -6.61 7.16
CA ARG A 414 -23.30 -7.74 6.73
C ARG A 414 -23.92 -8.48 7.90
N SER A 415 -23.20 -8.53 9.02
CA SER A 415 -23.66 -9.20 10.24
C SER A 415 -24.11 -8.21 11.31
N LEU A 416 -23.71 -6.94 11.22
CA LEU A 416 -24.14 -5.84 12.10
C LEU A 416 -25.38 -5.12 11.55
N ARG A 417 -26.50 -5.84 11.43
CA ARG A 417 -27.81 -5.31 11.02
C ARG A 417 -28.91 -6.04 11.78
N ASN A 418 -30.06 -5.38 11.94
CA ASN A 418 -31.30 -6.07 12.26
C ASN A 418 -31.73 -6.91 11.06
N GLY A 419 -31.55 -8.21 11.16
CA GLY A 419 -32.04 -9.16 10.17
C GLY A 419 -32.87 -10.25 10.81
N GLU A 420 -33.02 -11.34 10.08
CA GLU A 420 -33.90 -12.46 10.43
C GLU A 420 -33.48 -13.15 11.74
N ILE A 421 -32.20 -13.04 12.14
CA ILE A 421 -31.67 -13.62 13.36
C ILE A 421 -31.09 -12.53 14.25
N LYS A 422 -31.57 -12.49 15.50
CA LYS A 422 -31.04 -11.62 16.57
C LYS A 422 -29.91 -12.31 17.31
N LYS A 423 -28.93 -11.53 17.75
CA LYS A 423 -27.79 -11.98 18.56
C LYS A 423 -27.37 -10.87 19.51
N ASP A 424 -26.79 -11.26 20.64
CA ASP A 424 -26.39 -10.32 21.68
C ASP A 424 -24.98 -9.76 21.47
N ARG A 425 -24.11 -10.52 20.77
CA ARG A 425 -22.71 -10.15 20.53
C ARG A 425 -22.24 -10.45 19.11
N LEU A 426 -21.26 -9.69 18.66
CA LEU A 426 -20.52 -9.90 17.41
C LEU A 426 -19.02 -9.64 17.64
N ASN A 427 -18.22 -10.68 17.51
CA ASN A 427 -16.77 -10.58 17.57
C ASN A 427 -16.18 -10.41 16.16
N ILE A 428 -15.30 -9.43 16.00
CA ILE A 428 -14.62 -9.11 14.74
C ILE A 428 -13.12 -9.27 14.96
N TYR A 429 -12.51 -10.15 14.18
CA TYR A 429 -11.10 -10.50 14.27
C TYR A 429 -10.38 -10.07 12.99
N ASN A 430 -9.46 -9.12 13.12
CA ASN A 430 -8.57 -8.71 12.04
C ASN A 430 -7.23 -9.43 12.23
N LEU A 431 -6.91 -10.45 11.41
CA LEU A 431 -5.61 -11.13 11.53
C LEU A 431 -4.55 -10.32 10.78
N VAL A 432 -3.53 -9.89 11.50
CA VAL A 432 -2.48 -9.00 11.01
C VAL A 432 -1.13 -9.68 11.19
N THR A 433 -0.50 -10.02 10.08
CA THR A 433 0.83 -10.60 10.07
C THR A 433 1.85 -9.58 10.56
N LYS A 434 2.76 -10.00 11.42
CA LYS A 434 3.91 -9.19 11.85
C LYS A 434 5.20 -9.94 11.52
N VAL A 435 6.19 -9.21 11.06
CA VAL A 435 7.50 -9.77 10.71
C VAL A 435 8.56 -9.07 11.55
N GLU A 436 9.59 -9.79 11.97
CA GLU A 436 10.68 -9.19 12.74
C GLU A 436 11.45 -8.19 11.87
N ASP A 437 11.91 -7.09 12.47
CA ASP A 437 12.75 -6.05 11.84
C ASP A 437 12.16 -5.26 10.66
N VAL A 438 10.99 -5.63 10.12
CA VAL A 438 10.34 -4.94 9.00
C VAL A 438 8.84 -4.79 9.25
N GLU A 439 8.29 -3.63 8.85
CA GLU A 439 6.84 -3.45 8.79
C GLU A 439 6.25 -4.39 7.72
N SER A 440 5.33 -5.26 8.11
CA SER A 440 4.66 -6.14 7.17
C SER A 440 3.74 -5.35 6.23
N ILE A 441 3.41 -5.94 5.08
CA ILE A 441 2.42 -5.33 4.18
C ILE A 441 1.04 -5.16 4.84
N GLU A 442 0.64 -6.06 5.74
CA GLU A 442 -0.66 -5.98 6.41
C GLU A 442 -0.68 -4.91 7.50
N GLU A 443 0.43 -4.73 8.24
CA GLU A 443 0.62 -3.61 9.16
C GLU A 443 0.54 -2.27 8.41
N ALA A 444 1.20 -2.17 7.26
CA ALA A 444 1.15 -0.98 6.41
C ALA A 444 -0.27 -0.69 5.87
N ILE A 445 -1.02 -1.72 5.46
CA ILE A 445 -2.41 -1.59 5.00
C ILE A 445 -3.32 -1.15 6.15
N LEU A 446 -3.19 -1.77 7.32
CA LEU A 446 -3.99 -1.45 8.50
C LEU A 446 -3.73 -0.01 8.97
N GLY A 447 -2.47 0.41 9.04
CA GLY A 447 -2.09 1.79 9.35
C GLY A 447 -2.65 2.79 8.34
N LEU A 448 -2.64 2.45 7.05
CA LEU A 448 -3.24 3.27 6.01
C LEU A 448 -4.78 3.36 6.14
N ASN A 449 -5.45 2.26 6.51
CA ASN A 449 -6.89 2.25 6.75
C ASN A 449 -7.25 3.11 7.96
N ARG A 450 -6.57 2.94 9.10
CA ARG A 450 -6.76 3.77 10.30
C ARG A 450 -6.58 5.24 9.99
N ASN A 451 -5.54 5.60 9.24
CA ASN A 451 -5.32 6.98 8.80
C ASN A 451 -6.44 7.51 7.92
N LYS A 452 -6.96 6.71 6.97
CA LYS A 452 -8.12 7.10 6.15
C LYS A 452 -9.37 7.29 7.02
N GLU A 453 -9.56 6.44 8.01
CA GLU A 453 -10.71 6.49 8.90
C GLU A 453 -10.66 7.68 9.87
N THR A 454 -9.50 8.02 10.44
CA THR A 454 -9.33 9.23 11.26
C THR A 454 -9.67 10.48 10.45
N ARG A 455 -9.18 10.58 9.20
CA ARG A 455 -9.53 11.69 8.30
C ARG A 455 -11.02 11.71 7.98
N PHE A 456 -11.61 10.53 7.81
CA PHE A 456 -13.04 10.39 7.58
C PHE A 456 -13.80 11.00 8.77
N ARG A 457 -13.53 10.51 9.98
CA ARG A 457 -14.19 10.95 11.22
C ARG A 457 -13.97 12.44 11.51
N TYR A 458 -12.78 12.98 11.25
CA TYR A 458 -12.53 14.41 11.40
C TYR A 458 -13.47 15.27 10.55
N MET A 459 -13.61 14.91 9.28
CA MET A 459 -14.39 15.66 8.30
C MET A 459 -15.91 15.44 8.43
N THR A 460 -16.37 14.35 9.06
CA THR A 460 -17.82 14.04 9.19
C THR A 460 -18.42 14.18 10.57
N SER A 461 -17.63 14.01 11.65
CA SER A 461 -18.15 13.84 13.02
C SER A 461 -17.56 14.86 14.01
N GLY A 462 -16.89 15.91 13.52
CA GLY A 462 -16.49 17.04 14.36
C GLY A 462 -15.34 16.79 15.34
N ILE A 463 -14.73 15.60 15.35
CA ILE A 463 -13.61 15.24 16.25
C ILE A 463 -12.43 16.22 16.05
N THR A 464 -11.74 16.58 17.13
CA THR A 464 -10.49 17.35 17.09
C THR A 464 -9.31 16.41 16.80
N LEU A 465 -8.48 16.74 15.80
CA LEU A 465 -7.28 15.98 15.49
C LEU A 465 -6.19 16.21 16.55
N SER A 466 -5.43 15.17 16.87
CA SER A 466 -4.18 15.35 17.61
C SER A 466 -3.15 16.07 16.73
N LYS A 467 -2.09 16.62 17.35
CA LYS A 467 -0.99 17.25 16.62
C LYS A 467 -0.33 16.28 15.62
N LYS A 468 -0.18 15.01 16.01
CA LYS A 468 0.33 13.94 15.14
C LYS A 468 -0.60 13.66 13.96
N ASP A 469 -1.90 13.62 14.21
CA ASP A 469 -2.89 13.42 13.13
C ASP A 469 -2.85 14.57 12.12
N LEU A 470 -2.65 15.82 12.58
CA LEU A 470 -2.50 17.01 11.72
C LEU A 470 -1.23 16.95 10.86
N GLU A 471 -0.11 16.51 11.43
CA GLU A 471 1.15 16.31 10.69
C GLU A 471 0.99 15.21 9.61
N ASP A 472 0.45 14.05 9.99
CA ASP A 472 0.10 12.95 9.06
C ASP A 472 -0.93 13.41 8.00
N PHE A 473 -1.83 14.33 8.35
CA PHE A 473 -2.84 14.91 7.45
C PHE A 473 -2.19 15.67 6.29
N GLN A 474 -1.18 16.50 6.61
CA GLN A 474 -0.45 17.38 5.69
C GLN A 474 0.53 16.61 4.79
N GLU A 475 1.05 15.49 5.28
CA GLU A 475 1.88 14.56 4.52
C GLU A 475 1.06 13.69 3.55
N ALA A 476 0.69 14.28 2.40
CA ALA A 476 -0.05 13.60 1.34
C ALA A 476 0.76 12.52 0.57
N LYS A 477 1.62 11.71 1.23
CA LYS A 477 2.47 10.67 0.61
C LYS A 477 1.94 9.25 0.86
N LYS A 478 0.65 9.02 0.59
CA LYS A 478 -0.09 7.78 0.94
C LYS A 478 0.45 6.50 0.27
N THR A 479 1.00 6.58 -0.95
CA THR A 479 1.56 5.41 -1.67
C THR A 479 2.99 5.08 -1.25
N ARG A 480 3.66 5.99 -0.51
CA ARG A 480 5.07 5.81 -0.15
C ARG A 480 5.25 4.75 0.93
N LYS A 481 4.41 4.74 1.98
CA LYS A 481 4.50 3.76 3.09
C LYS A 481 4.34 2.31 2.62
N ILE A 482 3.30 1.99 1.84
CA ILE A 482 3.13 0.63 1.26
C ILE A 482 4.30 0.29 0.33
N LYS A 483 4.76 1.23 -0.49
CA LYS A 483 5.92 0.99 -1.35
C LYS A 483 7.20 0.76 -0.54
N GLU A 484 7.31 1.38 0.63
CA GLU A 484 8.42 1.18 1.56
C GLU A 484 8.33 -0.15 2.31
N SER A 485 7.15 -0.64 2.69
CA SER A 485 6.99 -1.97 3.30
C SER A 485 7.32 -3.11 2.33
N THR A 486 7.22 -2.89 1.02
CA THR A 486 7.69 -3.86 0.00
C THR A 486 9.20 -3.85 -0.25
N LYS A 487 9.98 -3.00 0.42
CA LYS A 487 11.44 -2.96 0.26
C LYS A 487 12.14 -3.73 1.37
N SER A 488 13.14 -4.54 1.02
CA SER A 488 14.06 -5.11 2.01
C SER A 488 14.85 -4.01 2.73
N ILE A 489 15.43 -4.37 3.88
CA ILE A 489 16.35 -3.51 4.64
C ILE A 489 17.47 -3.01 3.72
N ASP A 490 18.06 -3.90 2.92
CA ASP A 490 19.11 -3.59 1.96
C ASP A 490 18.63 -2.61 0.89
N GLN A 491 17.45 -2.82 0.30
CA GLN A 491 16.89 -1.92 -0.70
C GLN A 491 16.60 -0.52 -0.14
N LYS A 492 16.19 -0.45 1.13
CA LYS A 492 16.00 0.83 1.84
C LYS A 492 17.35 1.52 2.04
N LEU A 493 18.37 0.83 2.51
CA LEU A 493 19.71 1.39 2.72
C LEU A 493 20.44 1.78 1.44
N VAL A 494 20.46 0.92 0.43
CA VAL A 494 21.05 1.20 -0.89
C VAL A 494 20.47 2.48 -1.48
N SER A 495 19.16 2.71 -1.32
CA SER A 495 18.53 3.95 -1.82
C SER A 495 19.02 5.23 -1.11
N HIS A 496 19.49 5.12 0.12
CA HIS A 496 20.14 6.22 0.85
C HIS A 496 21.60 6.36 0.42
N PHE A 497 22.37 5.25 0.32
CA PHE A 497 23.76 5.30 -0.13
C PHE A 497 23.93 5.88 -1.53
N ILE A 498 23.00 5.60 -2.46
CA ILE A 498 22.98 6.23 -3.79
C ILE A 498 22.96 7.77 -3.70
N ARG A 499 22.24 8.35 -2.71
CA ARG A 499 22.16 9.80 -2.53
C ARG A 499 23.44 10.39 -1.92
N PHE A 500 24.20 9.58 -1.18
CA PHE A 500 25.42 9.99 -0.50
C PHE A 500 26.68 9.85 -1.36
N ARG A 501 26.57 9.16 -2.50
CA ARG A 501 27.68 8.94 -3.44
C ARG A 501 28.39 10.25 -3.82
N GLY A 502 29.72 10.25 -3.67
CA GLY A 502 30.60 11.36 -4.06
C GLY A 502 30.35 12.69 -3.34
N GLN A 503 29.51 12.72 -2.30
CA GLN A 503 29.18 13.95 -1.59
C GLN A 503 30.25 14.33 -0.55
N GLY A 504 31.02 13.34 -0.06
CA GLY A 504 31.96 13.52 1.04
C GLY A 504 31.30 13.56 2.41
N LYS A 505 32.10 13.31 3.45
CA LYS A 505 31.65 13.16 4.85
C LYS A 505 30.81 14.34 5.35
N ASP A 506 31.22 15.57 5.06
CA ASP A 506 30.57 16.77 5.60
C ASP A 506 29.19 17.07 5.00
N LYS A 507 28.97 16.72 3.73
CA LYS A 507 27.65 16.89 3.09
C LYS A 507 26.69 15.80 3.53
N VAL A 508 27.16 14.56 3.67
CA VAL A 508 26.36 13.44 4.19
C VAL A 508 25.93 13.73 5.63
N SER A 509 26.86 14.16 6.50
CA SER A 509 26.53 14.52 7.87
C SER A 509 25.55 15.70 7.96
N ARG A 510 25.71 16.74 7.12
CA ARG A 510 24.74 17.84 7.04
C ARG A 510 23.37 17.41 6.52
N PHE A 511 23.32 16.48 5.57
CA PHE A 511 22.05 15.93 5.07
C PHE A 511 21.31 15.18 6.18
N LEU A 512 21.99 14.28 6.88
CA LEU A 512 21.41 13.50 7.98
C LEU A 512 20.92 14.40 9.13
N LYS A 513 21.63 15.49 9.41
CA LYS A 513 21.17 16.50 10.40
C LYS A 513 19.93 17.27 9.96
N ARG A 514 19.71 17.46 8.66
CA ARG A 514 18.55 18.19 8.10
C ARG A 514 17.35 17.29 7.87
N ASP A 515 17.53 15.98 7.85
CA ASP A 515 16.48 14.98 7.66
C ASP A 515 16.56 13.88 8.74
N PRO A 516 16.06 14.17 9.96
CA PRO A 516 16.17 13.28 11.10
C PRO A 516 15.49 11.91 10.89
N GLU A 517 14.43 11.84 10.09
CA GLU A 517 13.75 10.58 9.78
C GLU A 517 14.61 9.67 8.89
N SER A 518 15.19 10.22 7.82
CA SER A 518 16.14 9.46 7.00
C SER A 518 17.36 9.08 7.81
N ALA A 519 17.83 9.95 8.71
CA ALA A 519 18.96 9.65 9.58
C ALA A 519 18.64 8.52 10.54
N GLN A 520 17.49 8.56 11.21
CA GLN A 520 17.02 7.50 12.09
C GLN A 520 16.85 6.18 11.33
N SER A 521 16.22 6.22 10.15
CA SER A 521 16.04 5.04 9.30
C SER A 521 17.38 4.42 8.91
N VAL A 522 18.35 5.23 8.46
CA VAL A 522 19.69 4.71 8.15
C VAL A 522 20.35 4.17 9.41
N ALA A 523 20.30 4.87 10.54
CA ALA A 523 20.93 4.43 11.78
C ALA A 523 20.31 3.16 12.40
N GLU A 524 19.02 2.90 12.18
CA GLU A 524 18.32 1.69 12.60
C GLU A 524 18.59 0.50 11.66
N LEU A 525 18.71 0.77 10.36
CA LEU A 525 18.91 -0.27 9.36
C LEU A 525 20.39 -0.66 9.23
N TYR A 526 21.32 0.29 9.41
CA TYR A 526 22.75 0.11 9.20
C TYR A 526 23.40 -1.01 10.04
N PRO A 527 23.05 -1.22 11.32
CA PRO A 527 23.55 -2.34 12.12
C PRO A 527 22.92 -3.69 11.72
N LYS A 528 21.78 -3.66 11.01
CA LYS A 528 21.07 -4.83 10.48
C LYS A 528 21.47 -5.14 9.03
N PHE A 529 22.23 -4.23 8.41
CA PHE A 529 22.77 -4.39 7.07
C PHE A 529 23.83 -5.48 7.10
N LYS A 530 23.43 -6.68 6.68
CA LYS A 530 24.39 -7.68 6.23
C LYS A 530 24.61 -7.37 4.77
N MET A 531 25.79 -6.86 4.39
CA MET A 531 26.18 -6.82 2.96
C MET A 531 25.76 -8.15 2.36
N SER A 532 25.03 -8.11 1.24
CA SER A 532 24.31 -9.25 0.67
C SER A 532 25.08 -10.54 0.92
N LYS A 533 24.41 -11.59 1.40
CA LYS A 533 25.05 -12.88 1.75
C LYS A 533 26.07 -13.32 0.69
N ASN A 534 25.78 -13.02 -0.58
CA ASN A 534 26.67 -13.18 -1.71
C ASN A 534 27.97 -12.36 -1.62
N ALA A 535 27.94 -11.06 -1.37
CA ALA A 535 29.15 -10.25 -1.23
C ALA A 535 29.99 -10.62 0.00
N SER A 536 29.34 -11.07 1.08
CA SER A 536 30.03 -11.54 2.27
C SER A 536 30.79 -12.84 2.06
N ASN A 537 30.17 -13.81 1.37
CA ASN A 537 30.83 -15.06 0.98
C ASN A 537 32.08 -14.84 0.10
N ILE A 538 32.17 -13.73 -0.65
CA ILE A 538 33.32 -13.44 -1.51
C ILE A 538 34.56 -13.19 -0.70
N TYR A 539 34.52 -12.19 0.19
CA TYR A 539 35.71 -11.86 0.96
C TYR A 539 36.02 -12.99 1.94
N LEU A 540 35.02 -13.71 2.48
CA LEU A 540 35.29 -14.91 3.27
C LEU A 540 36.12 -15.94 2.51
N GLY A 541 35.72 -16.31 1.29
CA GLY A 541 36.47 -17.27 0.48
C GLY A 541 37.88 -16.77 0.12
N ILE A 542 38.04 -15.48 -0.18
CA ILE A 542 39.36 -14.88 -0.43
C ILE A 542 40.23 -14.92 0.83
N ILE A 543 39.67 -14.57 1.99
CA ILE A 543 40.38 -14.58 3.28
C ILE A 543 40.81 -16.00 3.61
N GLU A 544 39.94 -16.99 3.47
CA GLU A 544 40.25 -18.40 3.69
C GLU A 544 41.43 -18.88 2.83
N GLU A 545 41.50 -18.48 1.55
CA GLU A 545 42.65 -18.82 0.69
C GLU A 545 43.93 -18.07 1.10
N LEU A 546 43.84 -16.77 1.41
CA LEU A 546 44.99 -15.98 1.85
C LEU A 546 45.58 -16.50 3.17
N GLU A 547 44.73 -16.97 4.09
CA GLU A 547 45.15 -17.54 5.37
C GLU A 547 45.87 -18.89 5.24
N LYS A 548 45.63 -19.64 4.15
CA LYS A 548 46.40 -20.86 3.85
C LYS A 548 47.85 -20.53 3.50
N GLU A 549 48.10 -19.37 2.90
CA GLU A 549 49.44 -18.93 2.53
C GLU A 549 50.17 -18.29 3.73
N ASN A 550 49.52 -17.36 4.44
CA ASN A 550 50.07 -16.71 5.63
C ASN A 550 48.96 -16.36 6.64
N PRO A 551 49.13 -16.66 7.94
CA PRO A 551 48.15 -16.29 8.97
C PRO A 551 47.88 -14.78 9.04
N LEU A 552 46.61 -14.38 9.06
CA LEU A 552 46.16 -12.99 9.15
C LEU A 552 45.64 -12.70 10.58
N GLU A 553 46.55 -12.35 11.49
CA GLU A 553 46.23 -12.22 12.92
C GLU A 553 45.42 -10.96 13.26
N VAL A 554 45.74 -9.82 12.65
CA VAL A 554 45.09 -8.53 12.94
C VAL A 554 44.31 -8.06 11.73
N LYS A 555 42.99 -8.14 11.80
CA LYS A 555 42.05 -7.76 10.74
C LYS A 555 41.30 -6.47 11.08
N LEU A 556 41.06 -5.65 10.06
CA LEU A 556 40.34 -4.39 10.14
C LEU A 556 39.16 -4.38 9.16
N ASP A 557 37.96 -4.15 9.69
CA ASP A 557 36.75 -3.81 8.96
C ASP A 557 36.69 -2.29 8.79
N LEU A 558 36.85 -1.82 7.55
CA LEU A 558 36.78 -0.41 7.19
C LEU A 558 35.48 -0.15 6.43
N ALA A 559 34.49 0.35 7.16
CA ALA A 559 33.19 0.75 6.67
C ALA A 559 32.40 -0.36 5.95
N CYS A 560 32.50 -1.63 6.37
CA CYS A 560 31.68 -2.74 5.84
C CYS A 560 30.29 -2.86 6.48
N GLY A 561 29.96 -1.98 7.42
CA GLY A 561 28.80 -2.10 8.30
C GLY A 561 29.24 -2.54 9.69
N ILE A 562 28.44 -2.22 10.71
CA ILE A 562 28.82 -2.38 12.12
C ILE A 562 29.09 -3.85 12.45
N GLY A 563 30.37 -4.23 12.55
CA GLY A 563 30.82 -5.58 12.92
C GLY A 563 30.60 -6.66 11.85
N ALA A 564 30.31 -6.28 10.61
CA ALA A 564 29.90 -7.22 9.56
C ALA A 564 30.96 -8.30 9.27
N LEU A 565 32.25 -7.91 9.23
CA LEU A 565 33.34 -8.85 8.99
C LEU A 565 33.52 -9.82 10.17
N GLY A 566 33.51 -9.31 11.41
CA GLY A 566 33.67 -10.14 12.61
C GLY A 566 32.53 -11.15 12.81
N ILE A 567 31.29 -10.77 12.48
CA ILE A 567 30.15 -11.70 12.51
C ILE A 567 30.32 -12.82 11.49
N SER A 568 30.81 -12.48 10.29
CA SER A 568 30.95 -13.41 9.19
C SER A 568 32.10 -14.41 9.43
N LEU A 569 33.20 -13.94 10.02
CA LEU A 569 34.36 -14.77 10.38
C LEU A 569 34.22 -15.47 11.74
N ASN A 570 33.25 -15.06 12.57
CA ASN A 570 33.08 -15.51 13.95
C ASN A 570 34.35 -15.31 14.81
N GLU A 571 35.00 -14.16 14.65
CA GLU A 571 36.25 -13.80 15.34
C GLU A 571 36.31 -12.28 15.66
N PRO A 572 37.16 -11.84 16.61
CA PRO A 572 37.28 -10.43 16.97
C PRO A 572 37.99 -9.63 15.87
N VAL A 573 37.32 -8.60 15.36
CA VAL A 573 37.82 -7.71 14.30
C VAL A 573 37.76 -6.25 14.76
N ILE A 574 38.74 -5.43 14.39
CA ILE A 574 38.69 -3.98 14.62
C ILE A 574 37.71 -3.40 13.61
N SER A 575 36.69 -2.65 14.03
CA SER A 575 35.72 -2.03 13.10
C SER A 575 35.78 -0.49 13.16
N LEU A 576 35.98 0.14 12.01
CA LEU A 576 36.00 1.59 11.78
C LEU A 576 34.88 1.98 10.82
N ASP A 577 34.05 2.96 11.20
CA ASP A 577 32.92 3.41 10.36
C ASP A 577 32.80 4.95 10.31
N ILE A 578 32.11 5.44 9.28
CA ILE A 578 32.28 6.78 8.69
C ILE A 578 31.42 7.84 9.39
N ASP A 579 30.20 7.50 9.82
CA ASP A 579 29.24 8.50 10.34
C ASP A 579 28.91 8.32 11.84
N PRO A 580 29.03 9.38 12.66
CA PRO A 580 28.80 9.31 14.11
C PRO A 580 27.35 9.03 14.50
N PHE A 581 26.40 9.46 13.68
CA PHE A 581 24.97 9.30 13.95
C PHE A 581 24.55 7.84 13.72
N MET A 582 25.06 7.22 12.65
CA MET A 582 24.84 5.79 12.37
C MET A 582 25.50 4.89 13.43
N LEU A 583 26.72 5.25 13.87
CA LEU A 583 27.45 4.52 14.92
C LEU A 583 26.81 4.63 16.32
N HIS A 584 26.28 5.80 16.70
CA HIS A 584 25.71 6.02 18.03
C HIS A 584 24.50 5.10 18.30
N LYS A 585 23.66 4.87 17.29
CA LYS A 585 22.49 3.97 17.42
C LYS A 585 22.86 2.49 17.31
N GLY A 586 23.87 2.13 16.52
CA GLY A 586 24.33 0.75 16.40
C GLY A 586 25.15 0.23 17.59
N LYS A 587 25.77 1.12 18.38
CA LYS A 587 26.55 0.76 19.59
C LYS A 587 25.73 0.01 20.65
N GLU A 588 24.43 0.26 20.75
CA GLU A 588 23.55 -0.41 21.72
C GLU A 588 23.28 -1.89 21.34
N LEU A 589 23.50 -2.26 20.07
CA LEU A 589 23.20 -3.59 19.53
C LEU A 589 24.39 -4.56 19.57
N TYR A 590 25.63 -4.06 19.71
CA TYR A 590 26.85 -4.90 19.64
C TYR A 590 27.83 -4.57 20.77
N LYS A 591 27.98 -5.50 21.74
CA LYS A 591 28.76 -5.31 22.98
C LYS A 591 30.22 -5.73 22.88
N GLU A 592 30.61 -6.53 21.88
CA GLU A 592 31.88 -7.27 21.90
C GLU A 592 32.99 -6.69 21.01
N ASN A 593 32.68 -5.84 20.02
CA ASN A 593 33.68 -5.27 19.11
C ASN A 593 34.14 -3.86 19.54
N LYS A 594 35.44 -3.58 19.37
CA LYS A 594 36.03 -2.26 19.63
C LYS A 594 35.68 -1.30 18.49
N LEU A 595 34.54 -0.63 18.61
CA LEU A 595 34.07 0.38 17.65
C LEU A 595 34.82 1.70 17.82
N VAL A 596 35.63 2.05 16.81
CA VAL A 596 36.39 3.31 16.78
C VAL A 596 35.79 4.23 15.73
N ARG A 597 35.68 5.51 16.05
CA ARG A 597 35.12 6.54 15.17
C ARG A 597 36.27 7.28 14.50
N SER A 598 36.39 7.19 13.17
CA SER A 598 37.33 8.00 12.43
C SER A 598 36.94 8.17 10.96
N PRO A 599 37.28 9.30 10.33
CA PRO A 599 37.26 9.41 8.87
C PRO A 599 38.13 8.33 8.22
N MET A 600 37.71 7.79 7.06
CA MET A 600 38.48 6.76 6.35
C MET A 600 39.82 7.29 5.80
N ASP A 601 39.91 8.61 5.59
CA ASP A 601 41.12 9.33 5.16
C ASP A 601 42.03 9.71 6.32
N THR A 602 41.72 9.31 7.55
CA THR A 602 42.57 9.53 8.74
C THR A 602 42.31 8.45 9.79
N LEU A 603 43.03 7.34 9.71
CA LEU A 603 42.83 6.16 10.55
C LEU A 603 43.60 6.29 11.88
N PRO A 604 42.97 6.09 13.06
CA PRO A 604 43.59 6.18 14.38
C PRO A 604 44.28 4.86 14.73
N ILE A 605 45.01 4.32 13.77
CA ILE A 605 45.68 3.02 13.80
C ILE A 605 47.17 3.26 13.64
N LYS A 606 47.98 2.53 14.40
CA LYS A 606 49.45 2.62 14.34
C LYS A 606 49.94 2.16 12.97
N ASP A 607 50.99 2.80 12.47
CA ASP A 607 51.66 2.39 11.25
C ASP A 607 52.04 0.91 11.30
N LYS A 608 51.89 0.22 10.16
CA LYS A 608 52.34 -1.17 9.95
C LYS A 608 51.89 -2.11 11.07
N SER A 609 50.60 -2.06 11.43
CA SER A 609 50.04 -2.84 12.54
C SER A 609 48.95 -3.84 12.13
N ILE A 610 48.40 -3.72 10.91
CA ILE A 610 47.30 -4.54 10.39
C ILE A 610 47.81 -5.52 9.34
N ASP A 611 47.28 -6.75 9.36
CA ASP A 611 47.58 -7.81 8.38
C ASP A 611 46.59 -7.79 7.21
N LEU A 612 45.31 -7.56 7.50
CA LEU A 612 44.23 -7.50 6.50
C LEU A 612 43.28 -6.32 6.75
N ILE A 613 42.98 -5.57 5.69
CA ILE A 613 41.90 -4.57 5.68
C ILE A 613 40.83 -4.99 4.67
N VAL A 614 39.57 -5.03 5.09
CA VAL A 614 38.44 -5.13 4.16
C VAL A 614 37.75 -3.77 4.10
N CYS A 615 37.58 -3.22 2.90
CA CYS A 615 36.97 -1.92 2.66
C CYS A 615 35.80 -2.06 1.68
N SER A 616 34.62 -1.54 2.08
CA SER A 616 33.35 -1.82 1.38
C SER A 616 32.87 -0.73 0.42
N LEU A 617 31.65 -0.92 -0.12
CA LEU A 617 30.85 0.02 -0.92
C LEU A 617 30.86 1.46 -0.42
N ALA A 618 31.05 1.70 0.88
CA ALA A 618 31.12 3.04 1.44
C ALA A 618 32.34 3.84 0.94
N TYR A 619 33.37 3.18 0.39
CA TYR A 619 34.45 3.79 -0.39
C TYR A 619 33.92 4.67 -1.54
N GLN A 620 32.76 4.32 -2.12
CA GLN A 620 32.12 5.09 -3.19
C GLN A 620 31.45 6.39 -2.69
N MET A 621 31.23 6.55 -1.38
CA MET A 621 30.66 7.76 -0.76
C MET A 621 31.69 8.88 -0.54
N VAL A 622 32.97 8.53 -0.60
CA VAL A 622 34.12 9.41 -0.45
C VAL A 622 34.15 10.47 -1.56
N ASN A 623 34.53 11.70 -1.25
CA ASN A 623 34.49 12.81 -2.22
C ASN A 623 35.62 12.68 -3.25
N PRO A 624 35.31 12.35 -4.52
CA PRO A 624 36.34 12.23 -5.53
C PRO A 624 36.92 13.60 -5.90
N GLU A 625 36.21 14.72 -5.72
CA GLU A 625 36.72 16.05 -6.13
C GLU A 625 37.85 16.57 -5.22
N ASN A 626 37.98 16.03 -4.01
CA ASN A 626 38.95 16.48 -3.00
C ASN A 626 40.06 15.44 -2.74
N ASN A 627 40.27 14.49 -3.66
CA ASN A 627 41.22 13.39 -3.53
C ASN A 627 41.01 12.51 -2.27
N GLU A 628 39.81 12.50 -1.69
CA GLU A 628 39.57 11.75 -0.45
C GLU A 628 39.74 10.24 -0.69
N ARG A 629 39.46 9.73 -1.91
CA ARG A 629 39.60 8.29 -2.26
C ARG A 629 41.06 7.83 -2.26
N GLU A 630 41.93 8.68 -2.78
CA GLU A 630 43.38 8.51 -2.76
C GLU A 630 43.89 8.52 -1.32
N ASN A 631 43.42 9.47 -0.50
CA ASN A 631 43.79 9.55 0.91
C ASN A 631 43.38 8.29 1.70
N VAL A 632 42.23 7.68 1.39
CA VAL A 632 41.86 6.39 1.99
C VAL A 632 42.87 5.29 1.63
N LEU A 633 43.30 5.19 0.38
CA LEU A 633 44.31 4.19 -0.02
C LEU A 633 45.69 4.46 0.60
N ILE A 634 46.06 5.74 0.78
CA ILE A 634 47.29 6.13 1.48
C ILE A 634 47.24 5.66 2.93
N GLU A 635 46.11 5.85 3.61
CA GLU A 635 45.94 5.40 5.00
C GLU A 635 45.89 3.87 5.13
N ILE A 636 45.26 3.17 4.17
CA ILE A 636 45.33 1.71 4.06
C ILE A 636 46.80 1.28 3.92
N ASN A 637 47.57 1.94 3.04
CA ASN A 637 48.98 1.61 2.88
C ASN A 637 49.75 1.83 4.19
N ARG A 638 49.61 2.99 4.83
CA ARG A 638 50.31 3.34 6.07
C ARG A 638 50.07 2.32 7.19
N THR A 639 48.84 1.85 7.32
CA THR A 639 48.41 0.97 8.42
C THR A 639 48.77 -0.50 8.20
N LEU A 640 48.87 -0.95 6.94
CA LEU A 640 49.25 -2.32 6.61
C LEU A 640 50.74 -2.60 6.87
N ARG A 641 51.00 -3.79 7.42
CA ARG A 641 52.35 -4.38 7.51
C ARG A 641 52.92 -4.62 6.11
N LYS A 642 54.24 -4.82 6.04
CA LYS A 642 54.89 -5.27 4.80
C LYS A 642 54.27 -6.62 4.38
N ASN A 643 53.86 -6.75 3.12
CA ASN A 643 53.09 -7.89 2.59
C ASN A 643 51.65 -8.03 3.14
N GLY A 644 51.15 -7.01 3.86
CA GLY A 644 49.75 -6.96 4.29
C GLY A 644 48.79 -6.82 3.11
N LYS A 645 47.55 -7.29 3.31
CA LYS A 645 46.56 -7.41 2.24
C LYS A 645 45.39 -6.45 2.45
N SER A 646 44.81 -5.95 1.36
CA SER A 646 43.55 -5.19 1.40
C SER A 646 42.57 -5.72 0.38
N ILE A 647 41.30 -5.89 0.77
CA ILE A 647 40.21 -6.28 -0.14
C ILE A 647 39.28 -5.07 -0.29
N ILE A 648 39.17 -4.55 -1.50
CA ILE A 648 38.32 -3.40 -1.81
C ILE A 648 37.15 -3.86 -2.68
N LEU A 649 35.94 -3.59 -2.20
CA LEU A 649 34.69 -3.94 -2.86
C LEU A 649 34.05 -2.70 -3.46
N LEU A 650 33.93 -2.69 -4.78
CA LEU A 650 33.26 -1.64 -5.53
C LEU A 650 32.03 -2.21 -6.23
N ASN A 651 30.91 -1.50 -6.22
CA ASN A 651 29.77 -1.89 -7.06
C ASN A 651 30.09 -1.59 -8.53
N SER A 652 30.16 -2.64 -9.35
CA SER A 652 30.61 -2.56 -10.76
C SER A 652 29.49 -2.18 -11.73
N SER A 653 28.23 -2.06 -11.29
CA SER A 653 27.18 -1.39 -12.08
C SER A 653 27.53 0.08 -12.36
N TYR A 654 28.61 0.59 -11.75
CA TYR A 654 29.05 1.97 -11.80
C TYR A 654 30.50 2.17 -12.24
N LEU A 655 31.20 1.10 -12.60
CA LEU A 655 32.57 1.12 -13.13
C LEU A 655 32.49 0.78 -14.62
N ASP A 656 33.15 1.57 -15.46
CA ASP A 656 33.48 1.15 -16.83
C ASP A 656 34.87 0.47 -16.87
N GLU A 657 35.26 -0.06 -18.03
CA GLU A 657 36.57 -0.68 -18.20
C GLU A 657 37.73 0.29 -17.89
N ASN A 658 37.57 1.58 -18.23
CA ASN A 658 38.59 2.59 -17.96
C ASN A 658 38.73 2.89 -16.46
N ASP A 659 37.66 2.78 -15.69
CA ASP A 659 37.67 2.98 -14.24
C ASP A 659 38.44 1.87 -13.53
N ASN A 660 38.37 0.63 -14.03
CA ASN A 660 39.17 -0.48 -13.51
C ASN A 660 40.67 -0.28 -13.81
N ASP A 661 41.00 0.19 -15.02
CA ASP A 661 42.38 0.51 -15.40
C ASP A 661 42.93 1.68 -14.58
N ARG A 662 42.13 2.72 -14.35
CA ARG A 662 42.49 3.85 -13.48
C ARG A 662 42.73 3.40 -12.05
N PHE A 663 41.84 2.58 -11.51
CA PHE A 663 42.00 2.03 -10.16
C PHE A 663 43.30 1.23 -10.06
N SER A 664 43.57 0.39 -11.06
CA SER A 664 44.79 -0.42 -11.13
C SER A 664 46.05 0.41 -11.22
N PHE A 665 46.03 1.47 -12.02
CA PHE A 665 47.12 2.42 -12.14
C PHE A 665 47.38 3.17 -10.83
N ALA A 666 46.31 3.69 -10.20
CA ALA A 666 46.39 4.42 -8.94
C ALA A 666 46.90 3.54 -7.80
N ALA A 667 46.40 2.31 -7.66
CA ALA A 667 46.85 1.36 -6.64
C ALA A 667 48.36 1.08 -6.74
N LYS A 668 48.86 0.87 -7.97
CA LYS A 668 50.31 0.70 -8.23
C LYS A 668 51.13 1.92 -7.82
N LYS A 669 50.64 3.12 -8.12
CA LYS A 669 51.30 4.38 -7.71
C LYS A 669 51.34 4.56 -6.20
N LEU A 670 50.37 3.99 -5.49
CA LEU A 670 50.26 4.05 -4.03
C LEU A 670 50.93 2.85 -3.32
N GLY A 671 51.84 2.14 -4.00
CA GLY A 671 52.65 1.09 -3.38
C GLY A 671 51.95 -0.26 -3.25
N PHE A 672 50.90 -0.51 -4.03
CA PHE A 672 50.20 -1.79 -4.06
C PHE A 672 50.42 -2.57 -5.35
N ASN A 673 50.53 -3.88 -5.24
CA ASN A 673 50.31 -4.79 -6.36
C ASN A 673 48.87 -5.32 -6.33
N ILE A 674 48.28 -5.55 -7.49
CA ILE A 674 46.95 -6.18 -7.58
C ILE A 674 47.15 -7.68 -7.76
N MET A 675 46.58 -8.46 -6.86
CA MET A 675 46.59 -9.91 -6.93
C MET A 675 45.53 -10.37 -7.93
N GLY A 676 45.95 -10.62 -9.18
CA GLY A 676 45.04 -10.94 -10.28
C GLY A 676 44.20 -12.20 -10.04
N GLU A 677 44.73 -13.19 -9.32
CA GLU A 677 44.01 -14.43 -8.98
C GLU A 677 42.88 -14.23 -7.95
N TYR A 678 42.94 -13.15 -7.17
CA TYR A 678 41.95 -12.77 -6.17
C TYR A 678 41.24 -11.45 -6.51
N SER A 679 41.40 -10.95 -7.75
CA SER A 679 40.81 -9.69 -8.21
C SER A 679 40.02 -9.89 -9.51
N GLY A 680 38.91 -9.18 -9.65
CA GLY A 680 38.12 -9.24 -10.87
C GLY A 680 36.71 -8.70 -10.72
N ILE A 681 35.94 -8.87 -11.79
CA ILE A 681 34.52 -8.57 -11.80
C ILE A 681 33.78 -9.84 -11.44
N MET A 682 33.09 -9.82 -10.30
CA MET A 682 32.17 -10.86 -9.95
C MET A 682 30.75 -10.47 -10.34
N GLN A 683 30.06 -11.37 -11.02
CA GLN A 683 28.68 -11.19 -11.43
C GLN A 683 27.83 -12.34 -10.90
N SER A 684 26.81 -11.99 -10.11
CA SER A 684 25.66 -12.85 -9.83
C SER A 684 24.51 -12.44 -10.75
N GLU A 685 23.41 -13.21 -10.76
CA GLU A 685 22.19 -12.84 -11.49
C GLU A 685 21.65 -11.45 -11.09
N LYS A 686 21.97 -10.97 -9.87
CA LYS A 686 21.34 -9.79 -9.25
C LYS A 686 22.31 -8.66 -8.90
N SER A 687 23.61 -8.92 -8.91
CA SER A 687 24.60 -7.92 -8.47
C SER A 687 25.94 -8.17 -9.13
N LYS A 688 26.62 -7.08 -9.47
CA LYS A 688 27.92 -7.09 -10.13
C LYS A 688 28.89 -6.28 -9.27
N PHE A 689 29.96 -6.88 -8.76
CA PHE A 689 30.97 -6.22 -7.92
C PHE A 689 32.35 -6.29 -8.56
N GLY A 690 33.12 -5.21 -8.47
CA GLY A 690 34.55 -5.23 -8.69
C GLY A 690 35.21 -5.55 -7.35
N VAL A 691 35.99 -6.62 -7.33
CA VAL A 691 36.75 -7.08 -6.17
C VAL A 691 38.22 -6.82 -6.48
N TYR A 692 38.88 -6.05 -5.63
CA TYR A 692 40.29 -5.71 -5.79
C TYR A 692 41.06 -6.14 -4.56
N THR A 693 41.85 -7.21 -4.70
CA THR A 693 42.74 -7.69 -3.66
C THR A 693 44.12 -7.10 -3.90
N LEU A 694 44.55 -6.27 -2.96
CA LEU A 694 45.79 -5.51 -3.00
C LEU A 694 46.81 -6.13 -2.07
N ASP A 695 48.04 -6.24 -2.55
CA ASP A 695 49.22 -6.61 -1.78
C ASP A 695 50.11 -5.38 -1.58
N LYS A 696 50.45 -5.06 -0.33
CA LYS A 696 51.36 -3.94 -0.04
C LYS A 696 52.79 -4.34 -0.36
N VAL A 697 53.35 -3.72 -1.40
CA VAL A 697 54.73 -3.94 -1.86
C VAL A 697 55.69 -2.87 -1.35
N ASP A 698 55.26 -1.61 -1.34
CA ASP A 698 56.07 -0.45 -0.96
C ASP A 698 55.27 0.56 -0.12
N ASP A 699 55.98 1.41 0.63
CA ASP A 699 55.37 2.59 1.27
C ASP A 699 55.11 3.68 0.20
N VAL A 700 54.10 4.53 0.42
CA VAL A 700 53.71 5.58 -0.53
C VAL A 700 54.85 6.57 -0.75
N ASN A 701 55.14 6.92 -2.02
CA ASN A 701 56.14 7.91 -2.37
C ASN A 701 55.51 9.32 -2.42
N ASP A 702 56.04 10.27 -1.64
CA ASP A 702 55.52 11.63 -1.45
C ASP A 702 55.44 12.48 -2.75
N THR A 703 56.07 12.04 -3.84
CA THR A 703 56.20 12.81 -5.10
C THR A 703 55.03 12.67 -6.09
N ILE A 704 53.93 11.98 -5.75
CA ILE A 704 52.85 11.65 -6.71
C ILE A 704 51.44 12.01 -6.18
N LEU A 705 51.25 13.21 -5.62
CA LEU A 705 49.96 13.63 -5.04
C LEU A 705 49.10 14.57 -5.90
N ASP A 706 49.53 14.95 -7.11
CA ASP A 706 48.86 16.00 -7.89
C ASP A 706 47.87 15.53 -8.99
N SER A 707 47.35 14.30 -8.90
CA SER A 707 46.30 13.87 -9.84
C SER A 707 45.18 13.14 -9.11
N ASN A 708 43.95 13.60 -9.34
CA ASN A 708 42.70 12.95 -8.94
C ASN A 708 42.50 11.68 -9.78
N LEU A 709 43.33 10.67 -9.51
CA LEU A 709 43.47 9.43 -10.28
C LEU A 709 42.27 8.49 -10.09
N LEU A 710 41.51 8.63 -8.99
CA LEU A 710 40.40 7.76 -8.60
C LEU A 710 39.02 8.41 -8.79
N LYS A 711 38.91 9.27 -9.81
CA LYS A 711 37.63 9.80 -10.30
C LYS A 711 37.01 8.85 -11.34
N PHE A 712 35.90 8.22 -10.98
CA PHE A 712 35.22 7.23 -11.83
C PHE A 712 34.21 7.87 -12.79
N PHE A 713 33.91 7.21 -13.90
CA PHE A 713 32.96 7.69 -14.90
C PHE A 713 31.54 7.84 -14.33
N GLY A 714 31.14 6.97 -13.41
CA GLY A 714 29.83 7.06 -12.75
C GLY A 714 29.65 8.26 -11.81
N ASP A 715 30.69 9.07 -11.56
CA ASP A 715 30.64 10.23 -10.66
C ASP A 715 30.23 11.55 -11.37
N TYR A 716 30.07 11.52 -12.70
CA TYR A 716 29.53 12.64 -13.47
C TYR A 716 28.03 12.84 -13.21
N THR A 717 27.58 14.09 -13.07
CA THR A 717 26.14 14.35 -12.95
C THR A 717 25.41 13.98 -14.24
N LYS A 718 24.09 13.76 -14.16
CA LYS A 718 23.24 13.48 -15.33
C LYS A 718 23.35 14.56 -16.43
N ASN A 719 23.70 15.79 -16.05
CA ASN A 719 23.96 16.90 -16.97
C ASN A 719 25.37 16.85 -17.57
N ASP A 720 26.39 16.48 -16.78
CA ASP A 720 27.78 16.32 -17.26
C ASP A 720 27.91 15.15 -18.25
N LEU A 721 27.19 14.05 -18.02
CA LEU A 721 27.11 12.91 -18.93
C LEU A 721 26.56 13.30 -20.30
N ARG A 722 25.50 14.13 -20.34
CA ARG A 722 24.92 14.63 -21.60
C ARG A 722 25.84 15.58 -22.35
N LYS A 723 26.67 16.34 -21.62
CA LYS A 723 27.65 17.26 -22.20
C LYS A 723 28.83 16.49 -22.79
N LYS A 724 29.41 15.55 -22.06
CA LYS A 724 30.51 14.70 -22.55
C LYS A 724 30.13 13.80 -23.73
N ILE A 725 28.89 13.28 -23.76
CA ILE A 725 28.38 12.50 -24.90
C ILE A 725 28.17 13.37 -26.15
N ARG A 726 28.02 14.69 -25.99
CA ARG A 726 27.98 15.63 -27.13
C ARG A 726 29.37 16.09 -27.59
N GLU A 727 30.38 15.96 -26.73
CA GLU A 727 31.78 16.35 -27.00
C GLU A 727 32.62 15.20 -27.58
N LYS A 728 32.24 13.94 -27.31
CA LYS A 728 32.69 12.74 -28.04
C LYS A 728 31.85 12.53 -29.29
#